data_AF-A0A9Q1BYC1-F1
#
_entry.id   AF-A0A9Q1BYC1-F1
#
_cell.length_a   1.000
_cell.length_b   1.000
_cell.length_c   1.000
_cell.angle_alpha   90.00
_cell.angle_beta   90.00
_cell.angle_gamma   90.00
#
_symmetry.space_group_name_H-M   'P 1'
#
loop_
_entity.id
_entity.type
_entity.pdbx_description
1 polymer ?
#
loop_
_entity_poly.entity_id
_entity_poly.type
_entity_poly.pdbx_seq_one_letter_code
_entity_poly.pdbx_strand_id
1 'polypeptide(L)'
;MSKKKGELSERLLKWSTDEMGFRSHGQHQKKAPVKSSDLKEICRGNMAGIWEYVLEHARSLETVHSIKGNLKLHSLQQAPGYKVKYKQGSKFSAEREALLKKRKELLGKLKRTKIDVDHLDKDITRLKKDLDQADTQYKESVEDIQQLYHKRTLMQAYLNQCKVKQATYNEFQNSLKKKHQHFSSLASKSSQETLLFSKERLDSCGNKEDVLETACTKKVREVCKQIQVYFLDVLQSKSTDEETLKENKSRLWEQIEETVRSNSAEDILQSLTTITNEAASQLIQKTSQIDIKKDVEELRFRYESGKGFVDLSTGRSELKSVQQLITEKQLAHIQRFMEGEKKRGQTAKMNIELNRMVTKMEQILDERFADRPGELDLARTLFTEEMNLVAATAALKVLRAQQQDLQEQVAASKKEKDALFAKYKQIQDFQKVTDRKQSLIQVLIKENLNSRQKLNDNRRKIESYTQTAICEHEAGTVAIATSLKDTSANEVQAFSGLSLEMLQLTKLAGGELRPTNQLSISRFNAPSPALGGDAVIRIQAALHFPAYKAPEKLLGHVIQIKCEVADIEGLLKMRTLLQNTLSSFHAKDIDVIQHIKELCERVKDQDTRQNEQLGPVLQARLTEGAEAINFCMKTKSDLAAWWDQPAQHLTPWVKVDDLTFSQWLDKWIMGVSQLKEMTESAGT
;
A
#
# COMPACT_ATOMS: atom_id res chain seq x y z
N MET A 1 59.31 0.85 -60.60
CA MET A 1 59.70 2.19 -60.06
C MET A 1 58.52 3.16 -59.84
N SER A 2 57.29 2.68 -59.60
CA SER A 2 56.11 3.56 -59.38
C SER A 2 55.73 3.77 -57.91
N LYS A 3 56.27 2.97 -56.97
CA LYS A 3 55.94 3.05 -55.52
C LYS A 3 56.66 4.21 -54.79
N LYS A 4 57.96 4.44 -55.04
CA LYS A 4 58.70 5.59 -54.45
C LYS A 4 58.18 6.97 -54.86
N LYS A 5 57.43 7.07 -55.97
CA LYS A 5 56.95 8.34 -56.53
C LYS A 5 55.66 8.85 -55.88
N GLY A 6 54.84 7.95 -55.35
CA GLY A 6 53.63 8.34 -54.58
C GLY A 6 53.98 8.88 -53.19
N GLU A 7 55.04 8.34 -52.60
CA GLU A 7 55.48 8.65 -51.24
C GLU A 7 56.02 10.09 -51.10
N LEU A 8 56.77 10.60 -52.09
CA LEU A 8 57.26 11.98 -52.07
C LEU A 8 56.13 13.00 -52.18
N SER A 9 55.15 12.76 -53.06
CA SER A 9 53.99 13.66 -53.23
C SER A 9 53.09 13.71 -51.98
N GLU A 10 52.99 12.61 -51.24
CA GLU A 10 52.24 12.56 -49.97
C GLU A 10 53.00 13.25 -48.83
N ARG A 11 54.31 13.06 -48.75
CA ARG A 11 55.16 13.78 -47.78
C ARG A 11 55.16 15.29 -48.02
N LEU A 12 55.15 15.71 -49.29
CA LEU A 12 55.08 17.13 -49.65
C LEU A 12 53.72 17.76 -49.28
N LEU A 13 52.63 17.01 -49.51
CA LEU A 13 51.29 17.45 -49.12
C LEU A 13 51.21 17.62 -47.61
N LYS A 14 51.70 16.63 -46.84
CA LYS A 14 51.71 16.65 -45.38
C LYS A 14 52.57 17.78 -44.80
N TRP A 15 53.77 17.99 -45.34
CA TRP A 15 54.62 19.13 -44.97
C TRP A 15 53.94 20.48 -45.25
N SER A 16 53.25 20.61 -46.38
CA SER A 16 52.54 21.86 -46.72
C SER A 16 51.36 22.14 -45.76
N THR A 17 50.55 21.13 -45.43
CA THR A 17 49.34 21.31 -44.61
C THR A 17 49.63 21.38 -43.12
N ASP A 18 50.51 20.50 -42.64
CA ASP A 18 50.71 20.28 -41.20
C ASP A 18 51.87 21.13 -40.67
N GLU A 19 52.96 21.27 -41.42
CA GLU A 19 54.18 21.97 -40.96
C GLU A 19 54.23 23.44 -41.41
N MET A 20 53.80 23.74 -42.64
CA MET A 20 53.75 25.12 -43.18
C MET A 20 52.39 25.80 -43.03
N GLY A 21 51.37 25.08 -42.55
CA GLY A 21 50.04 25.63 -42.26
C GLY A 21 49.25 26.09 -43.48
N PHE A 22 49.57 25.60 -44.69
CA PHE A 22 48.80 25.88 -45.90
C PHE A 22 47.44 25.16 -45.82
N ARG A 23 46.48 25.82 -45.18
CA ARG A 23 45.06 25.51 -45.36
C ARG A 23 44.60 26.26 -46.60
N SER A 24 43.91 25.59 -47.52
CA SER A 24 43.18 26.26 -48.61
C SER A 24 42.07 27.10 -48.00
N HIS A 25 42.42 28.30 -47.52
CA HIS A 25 41.52 29.17 -46.79
C HIS A 25 41.49 30.55 -47.42
N GLY A 26 40.42 30.78 -48.16
CA GLY A 26 39.83 32.07 -48.41
C GLY A 26 38.36 31.83 -48.67
N GLN A 27 37.49 32.45 -47.87
CA GLN A 27 36.03 32.30 -47.83
C GLN A 27 35.30 32.66 -49.15
N HIS A 28 36.03 32.89 -50.24
CA HIS A 28 35.52 33.18 -51.57
C HIS A 28 36.39 32.53 -52.66
N GLN A 29 36.38 31.20 -52.79
CA GLN A 29 36.65 30.51 -54.07
C GLN A 29 36.32 29.01 -53.97
N LYS A 30 35.31 28.57 -54.75
CA LYS A 30 34.88 27.17 -54.88
C LYS A 30 35.87 26.38 -55.77
N LYS A 31 37.03 25.98 -55.25
CA LYS A 31 37.87 24.94 -55.87
C LYS A 31 38.20 23.85 -54.85
N ALA A 32 38.12 22.59 -55.30
CA ALA A 32 38.33 21.41 -54.50
C ALA A 32 39.76 21.37 -53.89
N PRO A 33 39.94 20.76 -52.71
CA PRO A 33 41.24 20.64 -52.05
C PRO A 33 42.24 19.87 -52.93
N VAL A 34 43.48 20.36 -52.99
CA VAL A 34 44.59 19.79 -53.77
C VAL A 34 44.82 18.34 -53.34
N LYS A 35 44.77 17.40 -54.29
CA LYS A 35 44.96 15.97 -53.99
C LYS A 35 46.41 15.55 -54.26
N SER A 36 46.85 14.45 -53.64
CA SER A 36 48.18 13.88 -53.87
C SER A 36 48.43 13.49 -55.35
N SER A 37 47.38 13.32 -56.15
CA SER A 37 47.47 13.12 -57.60
C SER A 37 48.01 14.33 -58.36
N ASP A 38 47.69 15.54 -57.90
CA ASP A 38 47.99 16.79 -58.59
C ASP A 38 49.46 17.20 -58.39
N LEU A 39 50.03 16.80 -57.25
CA LEU A 39 51.44 17.03 -56.89
C LEU A 39 52.40 15.97 -57.50
N LYS A 40 51.88 14.91 -58.11
CA LYS A 40 52.71 13.87 -58.75
C LYS A 40 53.43 14.36 -60.01
N GLU A 41 53.00 15.46 -60.63
CA GLU A 41 53.68 16.03 -61.80
C GLU A 41 54.91 16.87 -61.40
N ILE A 42 54.83 17.66 -60.33
CA ILE A 42 55.92 18.51 -59.86
C ILE A 42 57.03 17.73 -59.13
N CYS A 43 56.74 16.50 -58.70
CA CYS A 43 57.72 15.58 -58.11
C CYS A 43 58.44 14.71 -59.17
N ARG A 44 58.48 15.13 -60.46
CA ARG A 44 59.16 14.41 -61.56
C ARG A 44 60.51 15.03 -61.94
N GLY A 45 61.42 14.20 -62.45
CA GLY A 45 62.72 14.62 -62.98
C GLY A 45 63.66 15.20 -61.92
N ASN A 46 64.52 16.15 -62.31
CA ASN A 46 65.51 16.81 -61.45
C ASN A 46 64.89 17.54 -60.25
N MET A 47 63.57 17.76 -60.27
CA MET A 47 62.83 18.44 -59.21
C MET A 47 62.55 17.54 -58.00
N ALA A 48 62.60 16.21 -58.16
CA ALA A 48 62.41 15.27 -57.05
C ALA A 48 63.49 15.42 -55.95
N GLY A 49 64.76 15.55 -56.35
CA GLY A 49 65.86 15.72 -55.39
C GLY A 49 65.84 17.07 -54.66
N ILE A 50 65.30 18.11 -55.30
CA ILE A 50 65.13 19.43 -54.67
C ILE A 50 64.03 19.38 -53.62
N TRP A 51 62.92 18.69 -53.90
CA TRP A 51 61.83 18.54 -52.93
C TRP A 51 62.21 17.64 -51.75
N GLU A 52 63.02 16.60 -51.95
CA GLU A 52 63.63 15.85 -50.84
C GLU A 52 64.51 16.75 -49.96
N TYR A 53 65.36 17.58 -50.57
CA TYR A 53 66.20 18.52 -49.83
C TYR A 53 65.38 19.53 -49.00
N VAL A 54 64.32 20.10 -49.58
CA VAL A 54 63.41 21.04 -48.89
C VAL A 54 62.70 20.38 -47.72
N LEU A 55 62.17 19.17 -47.90
CA LEU A 55 61.52 18.41 -46.82
C LEU A 55 62.48 18.08 -45.68
N GLU A 56 63.77 17.87 -45.98
CA GLU A 56 64.76 17.60 -44.94
C GLU A 56 65.19 18.84 -44.17
N HIS A 57 65.37 19.99 -44.84
CA HIS A 57 66.05 21.16 -44.30
C HIS A 57 65.15 22.35 -43.93
N ALA A 58 63.89 22.38 -44.40
CA ALA A 58 62.95 23.49 -44.18
C ALA A 58 61.69 23.02 -43.42
N ARG A 59 61.86 22.49 -42.20
CA ARG A 59 60.77 21.88 -41.40
C ARG A 59 59.90 22.87 -40.63
N SER A 60 60.27 24.15 -40.51
CA SER A 60 59.44 25.17 -39.87
C SER A 60 59.73 26.58 -40.40
N LEU A 61 58.78 27.50 -40.18
CA LEU A 61 58.90 28.91 -40.56
C LEU A 61 60.10 29.62 -39.89
N GLU A 62 60.49 29.17 -38.69
CA GLU A 62 61.66 29.65 -37.96
C GLU A 62 62.98 29.17 -38.59
N THR A 63 63.04 27.92 -39.08
CA THR A 63 64.24 27.40 -39.77
C THR A 63 64.47 28.13 -41.09
N VAL A 64 63.39 28.45 -41.82
CA VAL A 64 63.47 29.28 -43.04
C VAL A 64 63.94 30.71 -42.72
N HIS A 65 63.48 31.30 -41.62
CA HIS A 65 63.96 32.61 -41.16
C HIS A 65 65.46 32.59 -40.80
N SER A 66 65.91 31.53 -40.13
CA SER A 66 67.32 31.32 -39.80
C SER A 66 68.19 31.16 -41.05
N ILE A 67 67.75 30.35 -42.03
CA ILE A 67 68.48 30.18 -43.30
C ILE A 67 68.53 31.49 -44.10
N LYS A 68 67.44 32.26 -44.12
CA LYS A 68 67.39 33.59 -44.76
C LYS A 68 68.31 34.59 -44.04
N GLY A 69 68.38 34.52 -42.71
CA GLY A 69 69.33 35.29 -41.90
C GLY A 69 70.79 34.93 -42.20
N ASN A 70 71.08 33.64 -42.32
CA ASN A 70 72.41 33.11 -42.66
C ASN A 70 72.84 33.47 -44.09
N LEU A 71 71.93 33.42 -45.07
CA LEU A 71 72.20 33.90 -46.44
C LEU A 71 72.48 35.41 -46.48
N LYS A 72 71.76 36.20 -45.67
CA LYS A 72 72.00 37.65 -45.56
C LYS A 72 73.35 37.96 -44.90
N LEU A 73 73.73 37.18 -43.87
CA LEU A 73 75.06 37.24 -43.26
C LEU A 73 76.18 36.82 -44.22
N HIS A 74 75.96 35.79 -45.04
CA HIS A 74 76.93 35.35 -46.05
C HIS A 74 77.12 36.39 -47.16
N SER A 75 76.06 37.13 -47.53
CA SER A 75 76.16 38.27 -48.46
C SER A 75 76.92 39.46 -47.87
N LEU A 76 76.87 39.67 -46.55
CA LEU A 76 77.59 40.73 -45.85
C LEU A 76 79.06 40.36 -45.58
N GLN A 77 79.39 39.07 -45.49
CA GLN A 77 80.77 38.59 -45.36
C GLN A 77 81.58 38.62 -46.68
N GLN A 78 80.92 38.75 -47.83
CA GLN A 78 81.59 38.94 -49.13
C GLN A 78 81.93 40.40 -49.48
N ALA A 79 81.62 41.36 -48.59
CA ALA A 79 82.11 42.73 -48.75
C ALA A 79 83.63 42.78 -48.48
N PRO A 80 84.47 43.25 -49.42
CA PRO A 80 85.92 43.25 -49.23
C PRO A 80 86.30 44.18 -48.08
N GLY A 81 86.91 43.59 -47.05
CA GLY A 81 87.45 44.31 -45.90
C GLY A 81 88.42 45.40 -46.34
N TYR A 82 88.05 46.66 -46.08
CA TYR A 82 88.84 47.85 -46.37
C TYR A 82 90.10 47.86 -45.48
N LYS A 83 91.18 47.23 -45.94
CA LYS A 83 92.53 47.35 -45.34
C LYS A 83 93.10 48.73 -45.69
N VAL A 84 92.96 49.68 -44.78
CA VAL A 84 93.62 50.98 -44.88
C VAL A 84 95.13 50.79 -44.76
N LYS A 85 95.85 50.97 -45.86
CA LYS A 85 97.31 51.18 -45.88
C LYS A 85 97.60 52.56 -45.27
N TYR A 86 98.32 52.59 -44.16
CA TYR A 86 98.80 53.84 -43.57
C TYR A 86 99.91 54.44 -44.44
N LYS A 87 99.69 55.64 -44.99
CA LYS A 87 100.77 56.56 -45.34
C LYS A 87 100.99 57.49 -44.13
N GLN A 88 102.21 57.46 -43.60
CA GLN A 88 102.63 58.33 -42.51
C GLN A 88 102.60 59.80 -42.96
N GLY A 89 101.88 60.63 -42.22
CA GLY A 89 101.81 62.08 -42.42
C GLY A 89 101.44 62.74 -41.09
N SER A 90 102.36 63.55 -40.57
CA SER A 90 102.53 63.94 -39.16
C SER A 90 101.52 64.95 -38.58
N LYS A 91 100.22 64.85 -38.91
CA LYS A 91 99.19 65.74 -38.35
C LYS A 91 98.01 65.05 -37.65
N PHE A 92 97.98 63.72 -37.58
CA PHE A 92 96.84 62.98 -37.00
C PHE A 92 97.04 62.43 -35.58
N SER A 93 98.15 62.74 -34.88
CA SER A 93 98.37 62.21 -33.52
C SER A 93 97.29 62.67 -32.54
N ALA A 94 96.98 63.98 -32.52
CA ALA A 94 96.02 64.55 -31.59
C ALA A 94 94.56 64.15 -31.91
N GLU A 95 94.16 64.15 -33.19
CA GLU A 95 92.80 63.79 -33.60
C GLU A 95 92.53 62.29 -33.44
N ARG A 96 93.51 61.44 -33.73
CA ARG A 96 93.41 59.98 -33.49
C ARG A 96 93.35 59.66 -32.00
N GLU A 97 94.12 60.36 -31.18
CA GLU A 97 94.10 60.17 -29.73
C GLU A 97 92.79 60.68 -29.10
N ALA A 98 92.26 61.81 -29.58
CA ALA A 98 90.93 62.31 -29.22
C ALA A 98 89.80 61.32 -29.62
N LEU A 99 89.85 60.76 -30.83
CA LEU A 99 88.89 59.75 -31.29
C LEU A 99 89.02 58.43 -30.51
N LEU A 100 90.24 58.00 -30.15
CA LEU A 100 90.45 56.83 -29.31
C LEU A 100 89.93 57.05 -27.88
N LYS A 101 90.10 58.25 -27.32
CA LYS A 101 89.53 58.64 -26.02
C LYS A 101 88.01 58.64 -26.07
N LYS A 102 87.41 59.23 -27.13
CA LYS A 102 85.96 59.23 -27.38
C LYS A 102 85.40 57.81 -27.59
N ARG A 103 86.13 56.93 -28.29
CA ARG A 103 85.76 55.52 -28.45
C ARG A 103 85.80 54.76 -27.12
N LYS A 104 86.82 54.98 -26.28
CA LYS A 104 86.88 54.39 -24.92
C LYS A 104 85.73 54.88 -24.05
N GLU A 105 85.39 56.17 -24.11
CA GLU A 105 84.26 56.74 -23.38
C GLU A 105 82.91 56.17 -23.85
N LEU A 106 82.68 56.09 -25.16
CA LEU A 106 81.47 55.50 -25.74
C LEU A 106 81.37 54.00 -25.44
N LEU A 107 82.48 53.25 -25.45
CA LEU A 107 82.49 51.85 -25.02
C LEU A 107 82.17 51.71 -23.53
N GLY A 108 82.67 52.64 -22.69
CA GLY A 108 82.32 52.69 -21.27
C GLY A 108 80.84 53.01 -21.02
N LYS A 109 80.25 53.90 -21.83
CA LYS A 109 78.81 54.21 -21.81
C LYS A 109 77.98 53.01 -22.30
N LEU A 110 78.38 52.38 -23.40
CA LEU A 110 77.71 51.19 -23.96
C LEU A 110 77.71 50.01 -22.96
N LYS A 111 78.82 49.80 -22.25
CA LYS A 111 78.90 48.77 -21.20
C LYS A 111 77.95 49.07 -20.04
N ARG A 112 77.85 50.33 -19.61
CA ARG A 112 76.91 50.75 -18.56
C ARG A 112 75.46 50.53 -19.00
N THR A 113 75.09 51.04 -20.18
CA THR A 113 73.74 50.83 -20.71
C THR A 113 73.40 49.36 -20.89
N LYS A 114 74.38 48.50 -21.21
CA LYS A 114 74.15 47.06 -21.29
C LYS A 114 73.85 46.44 -19.93
N ILE A 115 74.60 46.83 -18.89
CA ILE A 115 74.33 46.38 -17.52
C ILE A 115 72.95 46.86 -17.04
N ASP A 116 72.58 48.10 -17.36
CA ASP A 116 71.28 48.66 -17.00
C ASP A 116 70.14 47.91 -17.71
N VAL A 117 70.31 47.56 -18.99
CA VAL A 117 69.36 46.73 -19.74
C VAL A 117 69.25 45.33 -19.12
N ASP A 118 70.36 44.69 -18.78
CA ASP A 118 70.35 43.36 -18.13
C ASP A 118 69.68 43.41 -16.74
N HIS A 119 69.80 44.53 -16.02
CA HIS A 119 69.09 44.76 -14.75
C HIS A 119 67.59 44.93 -14.96
N LEU A 120 67.19 45.77 -15.93
CA LEU A 120 65.79 45.97 -16.26
C LEU A 120 65.11 44.68 -16.73
N ASP A 121 65.81 43.83 -17.49
CA ASP A 121 65.26 42.56 -17.95
C ASP A 121 65.05 41.57 -16.78
N LYS A 122 65.96 41.57 -15.81
CA LYS A 122 65.79 40.83 -14.54
C LYS A 122 64.62 41.35 -13.71
N ASP A 123 64.44 42.67 -13.64
CA ASP A 123 63.31 43.26 -12.94
C ASP A 123 61.98 42.96 -13.64
N ILE A 124 61.94 43.03 -14.99
CA ILE A 124 60.77 42.68 -15.78
C ILE A 124 60.40 41.20 -15.58
N THR A 125 61.37 40.29 -15.61
CA THR A 125 61.11 38.85 -15.38
C THR A 125 60.62 38.57 -13.96
N ARG A 126 61.17 39.27 -12.97
CA ARG A 126 60.68 39.21 -11.59
C ARG A 126 59.25 39.73 -11.47
N LEU A 127 58.97 40.92 -12.00
CA LEU A 127 57.64 41.53 -11.95
C LEU A 127 56.58 40.68 -12.67
N LYS A 128 56.95 40.03 -13.79
CA LYS A 128 56.05 39.07 -14.46
C LYS A 128 55.71 37.89 -13.55
N LYS A 129 56.70 37.31 -12.88
CA LYS A 129 56.47 36.21 -11.95
C LYS A 129 55.60 36.64 -10.76
N ASP A 130 55.85 37.82 -10.21
CA ASP A 130 55.05 38.38 -9.11
C ASP A 130 53.61 38.66 -9.57
N LEU A 131 53.42 39.12 -10.81
CA LEU A 131 52.09 39.31 -11.42
C LEU A 131 51.36 37.99 -11.63
N ASP A 132 52.03 36.96 -12.15
CA ASP A 132 51.45 35.62 -12.33
C ASP A 132 51.03 35.02 -10.98
N GLN A 133 51.87 35.18 -9.94
CA GLN A 133 51.53 34.76 -8.58
C GLN A 133 50.30 35.51 -8.04
N ALA A 134 50.24 36.83 -8.21
CA ALA A 134 49.08 37.62 -7.81
C ALA A 134 47.81 37.21 -8.56
N ASP A 135 47.90 36.90 -9.86
CA ASP A 135 46.76 36.44 -10.67
C ASP A 135 46.25 35.06 -10.23
N THR A 136 47.16 34.14 -9.88
CA THR A 136 46.78 32.83 -9.32
C THR A 136 46.06 32.98 -7.97
N GLN A 137 46.58 33.83 -7.07
CA GLN A 137 45.94 34.10 -5.78
C GLN A 137 44.58 34.79 -5.94
N TYR A 138 44.46 35.69 -6.92
CA TYR A 138 43.18 36.33 -7.22
C TYR A 138 42.14 35.32 -7.70
N LYS A 139 42.53 34.39 -8.58
CA LYS A 139 41.64 33.31 -9.05
C LYS A 139 41.18 32.40 -7.91
N GLU A 140 42.10 31.96 -7.05
CA GLU A 140 41.77 31.17 -5.86
C GLU A 140 40.79 31.90 -4.95
N SER A 141 41.01 33.19 -4.69
CA SER A 141 40.10 34.02 -3.88
C SER A 141 38.71 34.16 -4.51
N VAL A 142 38.62 34.30 -5.84
CA VAL A 142 37.33 34.36 -6.55
C VAL A 142 36.58 33.02 -6.45
N GLU A 143 37.28 31.90 -6.57
CA GLU A 143 36.68 30.56 -6.40
C GLU A 143 36.15 30.36 -4.97
N ASP A 144 36.92 30.76 -3.95
CA ASP A 144 36.48 30.71 -2.55
C ASP A 144 35.20 31.55 -2.32
N ILE A 145 35.17 32.76 -2.90
CA ILE A 145 34.00 33.64 -2.82
C ILE A 145 32.78 32.97 -3.49
N GLN A 146 32.95 32.36 -4.66
CA GLN A 146 31.87 31.64 -5.36
C GLN A 146 31.38 30.43 -4.55
N GLN A 147 32.27 29.66 -3.93
CA GLN A 147 31.91 28.55 -3.05
C GLN A 147 31.11 29.03 -1.83
N LEU A 148 31.51 30.15 -1.22
CA LEU A 148 30.78 30.77 -0.11
C LEU A 148 29.37 31.22 -0.54
N TYR A 149 29.23 31.86 -1.72
CA TYR A 149 27.93 32.23 -2.26
C TYR A 149 27.04 31.02 -2.54
N HIS A 150 27.61 29.94 -3.09
CA HIS A 150 26.89 28.70 -3.33
C HIS A 150 26.39 28.09 -2.02
N LYS A 151 27.27 27.95 -1.02
CA LYS A 151 26.92 27.44 0.31
C LYS A 151 25.84 28.28 1.00
N ARG A 152 25.95 29.61 0.92
CA ARG A 152 24.94 30.54 1.45
C ARG A 152 23.58 30.32 0.78
N THR A 153 23.56 30.18 -0.54
CA THR A 153 22.33 29.97 -1.30
C THR A 153 21.67 28.64 -0.94
N LEU A 154 22.46 27.57 -0.79
CA LEU A 154 21.97 26.26 -0.37
C LEU A 154 21.40 26.30 1.06
N MET A 155 22.10 26.96 1.99
CA MET A 155 21.59 27.16 3.36
C MET A 155 20.29 27.97 3.38
N GLN A 156 20.17 29.00 2.53
CA GLN A 156 18.93 29.78 2.42
C GLN A 156 17.77 28.93 1.89
N ALA A 157 18.02 28.08 0.89
CA ALA A 157 17.01 27.16 0.36
C ALA A 157 16.55 26.16 1.43
N TYR A 158 17.48 25.59 2.19
CA TYR A 158 17.18 24.68 3.30
C TYR A 158 16.37 25.38 4.40
N LEU A 159 16.76 26.61 4.78
CA LEU A 159 16.03 27.40 5.78
C LEU A 159 14.60 27.71 5.33
N ASN A 160 14.41 28.01 4.04
CA ASN A 160 13.07 28.19 3.46
C ASN A 160 12.25 26.88 3.52
N GLN A 161 12.87 25.73 3.20
CA GLN A 161 12.20 24.42 3.33
C GLN A 161 11.77 24.13 4.77
N CYS A 162 12.62 24.44 5.75
CA CYS A 162 12.29 24.32 7.17
C CYS A 162 11.11 25.22 7.56
N LYS A 163 11.05 26.46 7.08
CA LYS A 163 9.91 27.37 7.31
C LYS A 163 8.61 26.83 6.73
N VAL A 164 8.64 26.28 5.52
CA VAL A 164 7.47 25.65 4.89
C VAL A 164 7.00 24.45 5.72
N LYS A 165 7.92 23.57 6.14
CA LYS A 165 7.58 22.45 7.03
C LYS A 165 6.98 22.93 8.35
N GLN A 166 7.55 23.96 8.97
CA GLN A 166 7.01 24.56 10.19
C GLN A 166 5.58 25.09 9.99
N ALA A 167 5.29 25.74 8.87
CA ALA A 167 3.93 26.19 8.55
C ALA A 167 2.95 25.02 8.45
N THR A 168 3.34 23.94 7.77
CA THR A 168 2.48 22.73 7.69
C THR A 168 2.23 22.10 9.06
N TYR A 169 3.24 22.03 9.93
CA TYR A 169 3.05 21.53 11.30
C TYR A 169 2.12 22.43 12.12
N ASN A 170 2.20 23.75 11.96
CA ASN A 170 1.29 24.68 12.62
C ASN A 170 -0.16 24.51 12.14
N GLU A 171 -0.38 24.26 10.85
CA GLU A 171 -1.71 23.94 10.32
C GLU A 171 -2.27 22.64 10.91
N PHE A 172 -1.46 21.59 10.97
CA PHE A 172 -1.86 20.33 11.62
C PHE A 172 -2.17 20.54 13.11
N GLN A 173 -1.34 21.29 13.82
CA GLN A 173 -1.56 21.60 15.23
C GLN A 173 -2.86 22.40 15.43
N ASN A 174 -3.15 23.37 14.56
CA ASN A 174 -4.38 24.15 14.60
C ASN A 174 -5.61 23.28 14.30
N SER A 175 -5.53 22.38 13.33
CA SER A 175 -6.59 21.42 13.01
C SER A 175 -6.86 20.48 14.19
N LEU A 176 -5.80 19.95 14.81
CA LEU A 176 -5.90 19.13 16.03
C LEU A 176 -6.53 19.90 17.20
N LYS A 177 -6.11 21.14 17.44
CA LYS A 177 -6.72 22.01 18.48
C LYS A 177 -8.21 22.23 18.23
N LYS A 178 -8.62 22.52 16.99
CA LYS A 178 -10.05 22.67 16.63
C LYS A 178 -10.84 21.39 16.89
N LYS A 179 -10.31 20.23 16.48
CA LYS A 179 -10.95 18.92 16.76
C LYS A 179 -11.03 18.64 18.25
N HIS A 180 -9.98 18.92 19.01
CA HIS A 180 -9.97 18.72 20.46
C HIS A 180 -10.98 19.62 21.17
N GLN A 181 -11.08 20.90 20.77
CA GLN A 181 -12.11 21.83 21.27
C GLN A 181 -13.52 21.33 20.95
N HIS A 182 -13.74 20.81 19.74
CA HIS A 182 -15.02 20.20 19.35
C HIS A 182 -15.38 19.02 20.26
N PHE A 183 -14.47 18.05 20.44
CA PHE A 183 -14.70 16.90 21.32
C PHE A 183 -14.89 17.28 22.78
N SER A 184 -14.13 18.26 23.28
CA SER A 184 -14.28 18.78 24.64
C SER A 184 -15.65 19.46 24.84
N SER A 185 -16.14 20.20 23.84
CA SER A 185 -17.48 20.81 23.87
C SER A 185 -18.62 19.79 23.77
N LEU A 186 -18.39 18.63 23.15
CA LEU A 186 -19.33 17.51 23.12
C LEU A 186 -19.36 16.76 24.45
N ALA A 187 -18.20 16.55 25.06
CA ALA A 187 -18.10 15.94 26.39
C ALA A 187 -18.77 16.80 27.47
N SER A 188 -18.65 18.13 27.40
CA SER A 188 -19.33 19.02 28.34
C SER A 188 -20.85 19.05 28.15
N LYS A 189 -21.36 18.90 26.92
CA LYS A 189 -22.79 18.81 26.61
C LYS A 189 -23.44 17.50 27.06
N SER A 190 -22.70 16.40 27.04
CA SER A 190 -23.15 15.11 27.62
C SER A 190 -23.36 15.20 29.14
N SER A 191 -22.66 16.12 29.83
CA SER A 191 -22.83 16.38 31.28
C SER A 191 -23.93 17.38 31.65
N GLN A 192 -24.58 18.06 30.68
CA GLN A 192 -25.70 18.97 30.96
C GLN A 192 -27.05 18.32 30.65
N GLU A 193 -28.00 18.50 31.58
CA GLU A 193 -29.41 18.07 31.60
C GLU A 193 -29.90 17.26 30.38
N THR A 194 -29.95 15.94 30.57
CA THR A 194 -30.55 14.99 29.65
C THR A 194 -32.04 15.30 29.47
N LEU A 195 -32.40 15.94 28.35
CA LEU A 195 -33.80 16.10 27.97
C LEU A 195 -34.43 14.73 27.73
N LEU A 196 -35.40 14.38 28.58
CA LEU A 196 -36.16 13.13 28.52
C LEU A 196 -37.49 13.34 27.78
N PHE A 197 -37.81 12.43 26.88
CA PHE A 197 -39.05 12.36 26.10
C PHE A 197 -39.87 11.15 26.56
N SER A 198 -41.20 11.24 26.60
CA SER A 198 -42.04 10.07 26.89
C SER A 198 -42.23 9.20 25.66
N LYS A 199 -42.27 7.88 25.87
CA LYS A 199 -42.53 6.86 24.86
C LYS A 199 -43.48 5.81 25.41
N GLU A 200 -44.53 5.48 24.64
CA GLU A 200 -45.39 4.33 24.92
C GLU A 200 -44.64 3.00 24.66
N ARG A 201 -44.52 2.16 25.69
CA ARG A 201 -44.05 0.77 25.65
C ARG A 201 -45.19 -0.15 26.09
N LEU A 202 -45.24 -1.37 25.58
CA LEU A 202 -46.16 -2.40 26.09
C LEU A 202 -45.40 -3.28 27.10
N ASP A 203 -45.97 -3.48 28.28
CA ASP A 203 -45.41 -4.35 29.32
C ASP A 203 -45.62 -5.85 28.98
N SER A 204 -45.08 -6.73 29.84
CA SER A 204 -45.20 -8.19 29.71
C SER A 204 -46.65 -8.70 29.74
N CYS A 205 -47.59 -7.88 30.21
CA CYS A 205 -49.02 -8.17 30.31
C CYS A 205 -49.86 -7.46 29.24
N GLY A 206 -49.25 -6.67 28.35
CA GLY A 206 -49.93 -5.93 27.28
C GLY A 206 -50.50 -4.57 27.69
N ASN A 207 -50.14 -4.02 28.85
CA ASN A 207 -50.51 -2.67 29.26
C ASN A 207 -49.52 -1.63 28.72
N LYS A 208 -50.02 -0.42 28.48
CA LYS A 208 -49.19 0.72 28.06
C LYS A 208 -48.43 1.30 29.26
N GLU A 209 -47.11 1.23 29.23
CA GLU A 209 -46.18 1.94 30.12
C GLU A 209 -45.57 3.14 29.38
N ASP A 210 -45.63 4.32 30.00
CA ASP A 210 -44.88 5.49 29.54
C ASP A 210 -43.44 5.40 30.07
N VAL A 211 -42.50 5.07 29.17
CA VAL A 211 -41.08 4.97 29.46
C VAL A 211 -40.37 6.24 28.97
N LEU A 212 -39.52 6.82 29.81
CA LEU A 212 -38.72 7.99 29.47
C LEU A 212 -37.50 7.59 28.63
N GLU A 213 -37.27 8.31 27.53
CA GLU A 213 -36.15 8.12 26.60
C GLU A 213 -35.35 9.41 26.45
N THR A 214 -34.05 9.33 26.20
CA THR A 214 -33.20 10.51 25.98
C THR A 214 -33.39 11.11 24.58
N ALA A 215 -33.04 12.38 24.42
CA ALA A 215 -33.01 13.05 23.10
C ALA A 215 -32.19 12.28 22.05
N CYS A 216 -31.07 11.67 22.49
CA CYS A 216 -30.22 10.85 21.64
C CYS A 216 -30.92 9.53 21.25
N THR A 217 -31.53 8.82 22.21
CA THR A 217 -32.25 7.56 21.92
C THR A 217 -33.40 7.77 20.95
N LYS A 218 -34.11 8.91 21.04
CA LYS A 218 -35.20 9.25 20.12
C LYS A 218 -34.70 9.46 18.69
N LYS A 219 -33.64 10.27 18.53
CA LYS A 219 -33.03 10.53 17.21
C LYS A 219 -32.47 9.25 16.58
N VAL A 220 -31.73 8.47 17.35
CA VAL A 220 -31.16 7.20 16.89
C VAL A 220 -32.27 6.23 16.48
N ARG A 221 -33.36 6.12 17.25
CA ARG A 221 -34.49 5.26 16.87
C ARG A 221 -35.16 5.71 15.58
N GLU A 222 -35.43 7.01 15.43
CA GLU A 222 -36.09 7.54 14.24
C GLU A 222 -35.25 7.28 12.99
N VAL A 223 -33.92 7.47 13.06
CA VAL A 223 -32.99 7.10 11.99
C VAL A 223 -33.03 5.59 11.72
N CYS A 224 -32.99 4.73 12.75
CA CYS A 224 -33.12 3.28 12.57
C CYS A 224 -34.45 2.88 11.92
N LYS A 225 -35.55 3.56 12.24
CA LYS A 225 -36.87 3.34 11.65
C LYS A 225 -36.91 3.77 10.19
N GLN A 226 -36.29 4.90 9.85
CA GLN A 226 -36.17 5.35 8.46
C GLN A 226 -35.30 4.41 7.62
N ILE A 227 -34.22 3.86 8.20
CA ILE A 227 -33.42 2.81 7.58
C ILE A 227 -34.27 1.55 7.33
N GLN A 228 -35.08 1.13 8.33
CA GLN A 228 -35.99 0.00 8.19
C GLN A 228 -37.01 0.22 7.06
N VAL A 229 -37.62 1.40 7.00
CA VAL A 229 -38.58 1.77 5.94
C VAL A 229 -37.90 1.75 4.57
N TYR A 230 -36.69 2.30 4.45
CA TYR A 230 -35.92 2.25 3.20
C TYR A 230 -35.62 0.81 2.75
N PHE A 231 -35.19 -0.07 3.66
CA PHE A 231 -34.97 -1.48 3.31
C PHE A 231 -36.27 -2.19 2.92
N LEU A 232 -37.39 -1.90 3.59
CA LEU A 232 -38.70 -2.44 3.22
C LEU A 232 -39.17 -1.96 1.85
N ASP A 233 -38.96 -0.69 1.52
CA ASP A 233 -39.32 -0.14 0.20
C ASP A 233 -38.46 -0.74 -0.92
N VAL A 234 -37.16 -0.95 -0.67
CA VAL A 234 -36.25 -1.67 -1.58
C VAL A 234 -36.71 -3.11 -1.79
N LEU A 235 -37.09 -3.82 -0.73
CA LEU A 235 -37.53 -5.22 -0.80
C LEU A 235 -38.93 -5.39 -1.41
N GLN A 236 -39.82 -4.41 -1.26
CA GLN A 236 -41.17 -4.44 -1.80
C GLN A 236 -41.27 -3.94 -3.24
N SER A 237 -40.16 -3.54 -3.87
CA SER A 237 -40.09 -3.09 -5.27
C SER A 237 -41.10 -1.98 -5.63
N LYS A 238 -41.44 -1.10 -4.68
CA LYS A 238 -42.40 0.01 -4.91
C LYS A 238 -41.77 1.20 -5.65
N SER A 239 -40.45 1.30 -5.65
CA SER A 239 -39.69 2.36 -6.33
C SER A 239 -38.84 1.73 -7.44
N THR A 240 -39.35 1.77 -8.67
CA THR A 240 -38.61 1.36 -9.88
C THR A 240 -37.61 2.42 -10.36
N ASP A 241 -37.63 3.63 -9.81
CA ASP A 241 -36.74 4.73 -10.20
C ASP A 241 -35.46 4.75 -9.35
N GLU A 242 -34.33 4.36 -9.94
CA GLU A 242 -33.00 4.38 -9.31
C GLU A 242 -32.61 5.75 -8.74
N GLU A 243 -33.08 6.85 -9.34
CA GLU A 243 -32.77 8.22 -8.91
C GLU A 243 -33.44 8.54 -7.57
N THR A 244 -34.71 8.21 -7.40
CA THR A 244 -35.43 8.38 -6.13
C THR A 244 -34.82 7.56 -5.00
N LEU A 245 -34.29 6.37 -5.32
CA LEU A 245 -33.60 5.51 -4.36
C LEU A 245 -32.24 6.11 -3.93
N LYS A 246 -31.50 6.70 -4.87
CA LYS A 246 -30.23 7.38 -4.62
C LYS A 246 -30.44 8.64 -3.78
N GLU A 247 -31.46 9.44 -4.07
CA GLU A 247 -31.82 10.62 -3.28
C GLU A 247 -32.25 10.26 -1.85
N ASN A 248 -33.12 9.26 -1.69
CA ASN A 248 -33.53 8.77 -0.38
C ASN A 248 -32.34 8.22 0.43
N LYS A 249 -31.41 7.52 -0.24
CA LYS A 249 -30.16 7.06 0.37
C LYS A 249 -29.30 8.24 0.83
N SER A 250 -29.10 9.25 -0.01
CA SER A 250 -28.31 10.45 0.34
C SER A 250 -28.93 11.19 1.54
N ARG A 251 -30.25 11.37 1.56
CA ARG A 251 -30.97 11.98 2.68
C ARG A 251 -30.81 11.19 3.98
N LEU A 252 -30.87 9.86 3.90
CA LEU A 252 -30.59 8.97 5.03
C LEU A 252 -29.16 9.13 5.56
N TRP A 253 -28.18 9.22 4.66
CA TRP A 253 -26.78 9.44 5.07
C TRP A 253 -26.57 10.79 5.72
N GLU A 254 -27.19 11.85 5.21
CA GLU A 254 -27.13 13.19 5.82
C GLU A 254 -27.72 13.17 7.24
N GLN A 255 -28.84 12.49 7.46
CA GLN A 255 -29.46 12.36 8.78
C GLN A 255 -28.64 11.50 9.75
N ILE A 256 -28.00 10.42 9.26
CA ILE A 256 -27.05 9.62 10.04
C ILE A 256 -25.87 10.51 10.44
N GLU A 257 -25.31 11.27 9.49
CA GLU A 257 -24.16 12.13 9.73
C GLU A 257 -24.51 13.28 10.70
N GLU A 258 -25.69 13.88 10.59
CA GLU A 258 -26.19 14.89 11.52
C GLU A 258 -26.37 14.32 12.94
N THR A 259 -26.89 13.10 13.05
CA THR A 259 -27.07 12.41 14.33
C THR A 259 -25.73 12.07 14.97
N VAL A 260 -24.74 11.63 14.19
CA VAL A 260 -23.38 11.35 14.67
C VAL A 260 -22.62 12.63 15.01
N ARG A 261 -22.86 13.72 14.29
CA ARG A 261 -22.20 15.02 14.53
C ARG A 261 -22.75 15.74 15.78
N SER A 262 -24.03 15.56 16.07
CA SER A 262 -24.71 16.26 17.17
C SER A 262 -24.62 15.56 18.53
N ASN A 263 -24.27 14.27 18.59
CA ASN A 263 -24.24 13.48 19.82
C ASN A 263 -22.85 12.84 20.05
N SER A 264 -22.51 12.53 21.30
CA SER A 264 -21.25 11.83 21.61
C SER A 264 -21.31 10.36 21.16
N ALA A 265 -20.15 9.77 20.87
CA ALA A 265 -20.09 8.36 20.46
C ALA A 265 -20.60 7.41 21.55
N GLU A 266 -20.37 7.76 22.82
CA GLU A 266 -20.83 6.98 23.97
C GLU A 266 -22.36 7.01 24.11
N ASP A 267 -22.98 8.19 23.96
CA ASP A 267 -24.43 8.33 24.02
C ASP A 267 -25.13 7.57 22.88
N ILE A 268 -24.53 7.55 21.69
CA ILE A 268 -25.06 6.80 20.54
C ILE A 268 -24.96 5.30 20.79
N LEU A 269 -23.83 4.81 21.31
CA LEU A 269 -23.64 3.39 21.62
C LEU A 269 -24.57 2.91 22.73
N GLN A 270 -24.73 3.71 23.80
CA GLN A 270 -25.72 3.43 24.84
C GLN A 270 -27.13 3.41 24.25
N SER A 271 -27.47 4.39 23.41
CA SER A 271 -28.78 4.46 22.75
C SER A 271 -29.08 3.26 21.86
N LEU A 272 -28.10 2.85 21.04
CA LEU A 272 -28.21 1.65 20.21
C LEU A 272 -28.37 0.40 21.06
N THR A 273 -27.60 0.27 22.14
CA THR A 273 -27.66 -0.87 23.06
C THR A 273 -29.05 -0.98 23.70
N THR A 274 -29.62 0.14 24.14
CA THR A 274 -30.99 0.18 24.69
C THR A 274 -32.02 -0.23 23.63
N ILE A 275 -31.92 0.30 22.41
CA ILE A 275 -32.83 -0.04 21.30
C ILE A 275 -32.74 -1.52 20.93
N THR A 276 -31.53 -2.09 20.87
CA THR A 276 -31.33 -3.52 20.55
C THR A 276 -31.85 -4.42 21.65
N ASN A 277 -31.61 -4.08 22.91
CA ASN A 277 -32.14 -4.84 24.05
C ASN A 277 -33.67 -4.80 24.09
N GLU A 278 -34.26 -3.66 23.76
CA GLU A 278 -35.71 -3.51 23.66
C GLU A 278 -36.29 -4.33 22.50
N ALA A 279 -35.68 -4.27 21.31
CA ALA A 279 -36.10 -5.06 20.16
C ALA A 279 -35.96 -6.58 20.41
N ALA A 280 -34.87 -7.00 21.05
CA ALA A 280 -34.67 -8.39 21.47
C ALA A 280 -35.74 -8.83 22.48
N SER A 281 -36.06 -7.98 23.45
CA SER A 281 -37.12 -8.26 24.43
C SER A 281 -38.50 -8.40 23.77
N GLN A 282 -38.83 -7.50 22.84
CA GLN A 282 -40.07 -7.59 22.06
C GLN A 282 -40.12 -8.84 21.18
N LEU A 283 -38.98 -9.24 20.59
CA LEU A 283 -38.89 -10.47 19.80
C LEU A 283 -39.10 -11.71 20.68
N ILE A 284 -38.49 -11.75 21.87
CA ILE A 284 -38.66 -12.84 22.83
C ILE A 284 -40.14 -12.92 23.26
N GLN A 285 -40.78 -11.79 23.56
CA GLN A 285 -42.20 -11.74 23.91
C GLN A 285 -43.10 -12.21 22.76
N LYS A 286 -42.86 -11.76 21.52
CA LYS A 286 -43.61 -12.23 20.35
C LYS A 286 -43.37 -13.71 20.08
N THR A 287 -42.15 -14.21 20.32
CA THR A 287 -41.80 -15.62 20.12
C THR A 287 -42.39 -16.50 21.21
N SER A 288 -42.51 -16.02 22.45
CA SER A 288 -43.16 -16.76 23.55
C SER A 288 -44.68 -16.81 23.42
N GLN A 289 -45.28 -15.87 22.67
CA GLN A 289 -46.71 -15.90 22.30
C GLN A 289 -47.01 -16.92 21.18
N ILE A 290 -45.99 -17.43 20.47
CA ILE A 290 -46.17 -18.45 19.43
C ILE A 290 -46.32 -19.81 20.13
N ASP A 291 -47.55 -20.30 20.21
CA ASP A 291 -47.85 -21.65 20.67
C ASP A 291 -47.73 -22.63 19.50
N ILE A 292 -46.54 -23.23 19.36
CA ILE A 292 -46.23 -24.20 18.32
C ILE A 292 -47.27 -25.34 18.30
N LYS A 293 -47.86 -25.72 19.44
CA LYS A 293 -48.86 -26.80 19.47
C LYS A 293 -50.17 -26.37 18.82
N LYS A 294 -50.67 -25.17 19.14
CA LYS A 294 -51.86 -24.61 18.49
C LYS A 294 -51.63 -24.35 17.00
N ASP A 295 -50.48 -23.81 16.62
CA ASP A 295 -50.16 -23.56 15.20
C ASP A 295 -50.08 -24.87 14.41
N VAL A 296 -49.50 -25.92 15.01
CA VAL A 296 -49.42 -27.28 14.42
C VAL A 296 -50.82 -27.91 14.33
N GLU A 297 -51.68 -27.70 15.31
CA GLU A 297 -53.09 -28.14 15.29
C GLU A 297 -53.92 -27.38 14.24
N GLU A 298 -53.72 -26.06 14.07
CA GLU A 298 -54.33 -25.26 12.99
C GLU A 298 -53.88 -25.74 11.60
N LEU A 299 -52.61 -26.11 11.49
CA LEU A 299 -52.04 -26.74 10.29
C LEU A 299 -52.46 -28.21 10.11
N ARG A 300 -53.26 -28.77 11.03
CA ARG A 300 -53.75 -30.16 11.05
C ARG A 300 -52.65 -31.22 11.16
N PHE A 301 -51.60 -30.96 11.93
CA PHE A 301 -50.59 -31.95 12.29
C PHE A 301 -50.73 -32.33 13.77
N ARG A 302 -50.35 -33.55 14.14
CA ARG A 302 -50.20 -33.97 15.54
C ARG A 302 -48.76 -34.39 15.78
N TYR A 303 -48.18 -33.90 16.87
CA TYR A 303 -46.87 -34.34 17.31
C TYR A 303 -46.98 -35.68 18.06
N GLU A 304 -46.36 -36.73 17.53
CA GLU A 304 -46.33 -38.05 18.17
C GLU A 304 -44.88 -38.38 18.56
N SER A 305 -44.63 -38.54 19.86
CA SER A 305 -43.29 -38.77 20.42
C SER A 305 -42.68 -40.04 19.84
N GLY A 306 -41.63 -39.89 19.02
CA GLY A 306 -40.90 -40.97 18.37
C GLY A 306 -41.14 -41.12 16.85
N LYS A 307 -42.17 -40.48 16.28
CA LYS A 307 -42.44 -40.48 14.82
C LYS A 307 -42.47 -39.10 14.17
N GLY A 308 -42.38 -38.02 14.95
CA GLY A 308 -42.39 -36.64 14.45
C GLY A 308 -43.80 -36.11 14.20
N PHE A 309 -43.92 -35.08 13.37
CA PHE A 309 -45.21 -34.48 13.01
C PHE A 309 -45.97 -35.40 12.05
N VAL A 310 -47.14 -35.88 12.49
CA VAL A 310 -48.04 -36.72 11.70
C VAL A 310 -49.16 -35.85 11.15
N ASP A 311 -49.28 -35.77 9.82
CA ASP A 311 -50.34 -35.04 9.11
C ASP A 311 -51.69 -35.71 9.40
N LEU A 312 -52.61 -34.97 10.04
CA LEU A 312 -54.01 -35.36 10.29
C LEU A 312 -54.95 -34.86 9.18
N SER A 313 -54.44 -34.23 8.12
CA SER A 313 -55.25 -34.04 6.93
C SER A 313 -55.62 -35.43 6.39
N THR A 314 -56.85 -35.85 6.73
CA THR A 314 -57.49 -37.05 6.23
C THR A 314 -57.21 -37.09 4.74
N GLY A 315 -56.53 -38.16 4.32
CA GLY A 315 -55.69 -38.17 3.13
C GLY A 315 -56.29 -37.45 1.95
N ARG A 316 -55.43 -36.75 1.18
CA ARG A 316 -55.71 -36.52 -0.23
C ARG A 316 -56.24 -37.85 -0.76
N SER A 317 -57.52 -37.88 -1.14
CA SER A 317 -58.04 -38.96 -1.96
C SER A 317 -56.99 -39.13 -3.05
N GLU A 318 -56.38 -40.31 -3.14
CA GLU A 318 -55.56 -40.67 -4.29
C GLU A 318 -56.32 -40.14 -5.50
N LEU A 319 -55.69 -39.23 -6.24
CA LEU A 319 -56.33 -38.54 -7.35
C LEU A 319 -56.84 -39.63 -8.29
N LYS A 320 -58.14 -39.94 -8.23
CA LYS A 320 -58.74 -40.99 -9.04
C LYS A 320 -58.39 -40.67 -10.48
N SER A 321 -57.82 -41.64 -11.18
CA SER A 321 -57.50 -41.49 -12.60
C SER A 321 -58.76 -41.04 -13.35
N VAL A 322 -58.60 -40.22 -14.39
CA VAL A 322 -59.72 -39.81 -15.27
C VAL A 322 -60.50 -41.03 -15.76
N GLN A 323 -59.82 -42.15 -16.02
CA GLN A 323 -60.47 -43.41 -16.40
C GLN A 323 -61.33 -43.99 -15.26
N GLN A 324 -60.88 -43.93 -14.00
CA GLN A 324 -61.66 -44.40 -12.85
C GLN A 324 -62.92 -43.54 -12.62
N LEU A 325 -62.82 -42.22 -12.83
CA LEU A 325 -64.00 -41.34 -12.75
C LEU A 325 -65.00 -41.65 -13.86
N ILE A 326 -64.52 -41.93 -15.08
CA ILE A 326 -65.40 -42.29 -16.20
C ILE A 326 -66.08 -43.63 -15.94
N THR A 327 -65.36 -44.65 -15.46
CA THR A 327 -65.96 -45.96 -15.16
C THR A 327 -66.98 -45.88 -14.02
N GLU A 328 -66.72 -45.08 -12.97
CA GLU A 328 -67.69 -44.82 -11.91
C GLU A 328 -68.97 -44.16 -12.44
N LYS A 329 -68.84 -43.18 -13.36
CA LYS A 329 -70.01 -42.53 -13.97
C LYS A 329 -70.78 -43.46 -14.92
N GLN A 330 -70.07 -44.30 -15.68
CA GLN A 330 -70.70 -45.32 -16.53
C GLN A 330 -71.46 -46.35 -15.69
N LEU A 331 -70.88 -46.82 -14.59
CA LEU A 331 -71.54 -47.74 -13.66
C LEU A 331 -72.81 -47.12 -13.05
N ALA A 332 -72.74 -45.87 -12.62
CA ALA A 332 -73.90 -45.14 -12.09
C ALA A 332 -75.02 -44.97 -13.15
N HIS A 333 -74.64 -44.77 -14.42
CA HIS A 333 -75.60 -44.71 -15.52
C HIS A 333 -76.31 -46.06 -15.73
N ILE A 334 -75.55 -47.16 -15.73
CA ILE A 334 -76.11 -48.53 -15.85
C ILE A 334 -77.05 -48.82 -14.67
N GLN A 335 -76.66 -48.47 -13.44
CA GLN A 335 -77.50 -48.65 -12.26
C GLN A 335 -78.84 -47.89 -12.37
N ARG A 336 -78.80 -46.61 -12.78
CA ARG A 336 -80.00 -45.82 -13.02
C ARG A 336 -80.89 -46.42 -14.11
N PHE A 337 -80.30 -46.94 -15.18
CA PHE A 337 -81.05 -47.62 -16.23
C PHE A 337 -81.75 -48.88 -15.70
N MET A 338 -81.05 -49.72 -14.94
CA MET A 338 -81.60 -50.92 -14.32
C MET A 338 -82.74 -50.61 -13.35
N GLU A 339 -82.59 -49.56 -12.52
CA GLU A 339 -83.65 -49.07 -11.65
C GLU A 339 -84.86 -48.56 -12.45
N GLY A 340 -84.62 -47.83 -13.55
CA GLY A 340 -85.66 -47.35 -14.46
C GLY A 340 -86.46 -48.49 -15.09
N GLU A 341 -85.81 -49.52 -15.61
CA GLU A 341 -86.48 -50.71 -16.16
C GLU A 341 -87.28 -51.46 -15.10
N LYS A 342 -86.72 -51.62 -13.89
CA LYS A 342 -87.44 -52.23 -12.76
C LYS A 342 -88.71 -51.46 -12.41
N LYS A 343 -88.64 -50.12 -12.37
CA LYS A 343 -89.80 -49.26 -12.11
C LYS A 343 -90.82 -49.33 -13.25
N ARG A 344 -90.39 -49.33 -14.51
CA ARG A 344 -91.27 -49.50 -15.68
C ARG A 344 -92.03 -50.83 -15.62
N GLY A 345 -91.35 -51.93 -15.27
CA GLY A 345 -91.99 -53.23 -15.07
C GLY A 345 -93.02 -53.23 -13.93
N GLN A 346 -92.76 -52.52 -12.82
CA GLN A 346 -93.73 -52.34 -11.73
C GLN A 346 -94.95 -51.54 -12.19
N THR A 347 -94.77 -50.46 -12.94
CA THR A 347 -95.87 -49.66 -13.49
C THR A 347 -96.75 -50.48 -14.44
N ALA A 348 -96.15 -51.31 -15.31
CA ALA A 348 -96.91 -52.19 -16.19
C ALA A 348 -97.80 -53.17 -15.41
N LYS A 349 -97.28 -53.76 -14.31
CA LYS A 349 -98.06 -54.65 -13.43
C LYS A 349 -99.23 -53.91 -12.76
N MET A 350 -98.98 -52.72 -12.22
CA MET A 350 -100.01 -51.90 -11.58
C MET A 350 -101.11 -51.47 -12.56
N ASN A 351 -100.76 -51.16 -13.82
CA ASN A 351 -101.74 -50.84 -14.86
C ASN A 351 -102.65 -52.03 -15.21
N ILE A 352 -102.09 -53.24 -15.25
CA ILE A 352 -102.88 -54.47 -15.46
C ILE A 352 -103.87 -54.66 -14.30
N GLU A 353 -103.43 -54.47 -13.06
CA GLU A 353 -104.31 -54.57 -11.89
C GLU A 353 -105.40 -53.49 -11.88
N LEU A 354 -105.07 -52.25 -12.26
CA LEU A 354 -106.02 -51.15 -12.39
C LEU A 354 -107.10 -51.48 -13.43
N ASN A 355 -106.69 -51.89 -14.63
CA ASN A 355 -107.64 -52.27 -15.69
C ASN A 355 -108.57 -53.42 -15.25
N ARG A 356 -108.04 -54.41 -14.53
CA ARG A 356 -108.85 -55.49 -13.97
C ARG A 356 -109.88 -54.99 -12.94
N MET A 357 -109.55 -53.98 -12.14
CA MET A 357 -110.49 -53.39 -11.18
C MET A 357 -111.55 -52.53 -11.89
N VAL A 358 -111.16 -51.79 -12.93
CA VAL A 358 -112.08 -51.03 -13.80
C VAL A 358 -113.12 -51.96 -14.42
N THR A 359 -112.69 -53.06 -15.05
CA THR A 359 -113.62 -54.03 -15.66
C THR A 359 -114.58 -54.67 -14.66
N LYS A 360 -114.14 -54.88 -13.41
CA LYS A 360 -115.03 -55.38 -12.33
C LYS A 360 -116.05 -54.35 -11.91
N MET A 361 -115.67 -53.07 -11.85
CA MET A 361 -116.59 -52.00 -11.49
C MET A 361 -117.63 -51.77 -12.59
N GLU A 362 -117.22 -51.86 -13.86
CA GLU A 362 -118.14 -51.85 -15.01
C GLU A 362 -119.17 -52.98 -14.91
N GLN A 363 -118.75 -54.21 -14.60
CA GLN A 363 -119.66 -55.35 -14.36
C GLN A 363 -120.67 -55.06 -13.23
N ILE A 364 -120.22 -54.48 -12.12
CA ILE A 364 -121.10 -54.14 -10.98
C ILE A 364 -122.08 -53.01 -11.34
N LEU A 365 -121.66 -52.05 -12.17
CA LEU A 365 -122.55 -50.99 -12.67
C LEU A 365 -123.62 -51.57 -13.60
N ASP A 366 -123.23 -52.49 -14.49
CA ASP A 366 -124.15 -53.18 -15.39
C ASP A 366 -125.17 -54.04 -14.63
N GLU A 367 -124.75 -54.75 -13.59
CA GLU A 367 -125.64 -55.53 -12.71
C GLU A 367 -126.63 -54.67 -11.92
N ARG A 368 -126.22 -53.47 -11.46
CA ARG A 368 -127.05 -52.60 -10.61
C ARG A 368 -128.04 -51.71 -11.37
N PHE A 369 -127.74 -51.35 -12.61
CA PHE A 369 -128.55 -50.41 -13.40
C PHE A 369 -129.15 -51.04 -14.68
N ALA A 370 -129.25 -52.37 -14.75
CA ALA A 370 -129.75 -53.12 -15.90
C ALA A 370 -131.11 -52.62 -16.43
N ASP A 371 -132.00 -52.14 -15.55
CA ASP A 371 -133.35 -51.68 -15.89
C ASP A 371 -133.43 -50.17 -16.23
N ARG A 372 -132.32 -49.41 -16.13
CA ARG A 372 -132.30 -47.94 -16.29
C ARG A 372 -131.07 -47.45 -17.07
N PRO A 373 -131.15 -47.39 -18.42
CA PRO A 373 -129.99 -47.05 -19.26
C PRO A 373 -129.46 -45.63 -19.04
N GLY A 374 -130.34 -44.64 -18.77
CA GLY A 374 -129.91 -43.26 -18.52
C GLY A 374 -129.18 -43.04 -17.19
N GLU A 375 -129.53 -43.81 -16.15
CA GLU A 375 -128.83 -43.77 -14.86
C GLU A 375 -127.49 -44.51 -14.93
N LEU A 376 -127.41 -45.57 -15.74
CA LEU A 376 -126.17 -46.30 -16.02
C LEU A 376 -125.12 -45.42 -16.73
N ASP A 377 -125.51 -44.67 -17.76
CA ASP A 377 -124.59 -43.78 -18.49
C ASP A 377 -124.07 -42.64 -17.59
N LEU A 378 -124.93 -42.07 -16.74
CA LEU A 378 -124.51 -41.06 -15.78
C LEU A 378 -123.56 -41.64 -14.71
N ALA A 379 -123.81 -42.87 -14.23
CA ALA A 379 -122.93 -43.53 -13.28
C ALA A 379 -121.55 -43.88 -13.89
N ARG A 380 -121.52 -44.30 -15.17
CA ARG A 380 -120.27 -44.54 -15.92
C ARG A 380 -119.48 -43.27 -16.11
N THR A 381 -120.13 -42.18 -16.56
CA THR A 381 -119.46 -40.88 -16.72
C THR A 381 -118.92 -40.34 -15.40
N LEU A 382 -119.69 -40.43 -14.31
CA LEU A 382 -119.23 -40.03 -12.97
C LEU A 382 -118.03 -40.88 -12.50
N PHE A 383 -118.06 -42.21 -12.70
CA PHE A 383 -116.95 -43.08 -12.35
C PHE A 383 -115.67 -42.76 -13.14
N THR A 384 -115.79 -42.49 -14.45
CA THR A 384 -114.64 -42.09 -15.27
C THR A 384 -114.09 -40.73 -14.86
N GLU A 385 -114.95 -39.76 -14.54
CA GLU A 385 -114.51 -38.43 -14.09
C GLU A 385 -113.86 -38.46 -12.70
N GLU A 386 -114.39 -39.24 -11.76
CA GLU A 386 -113.76 -39.47 -10.45
C GLU A 386 -112.40 -40.17 -10.59
N MET A 387 -112.30 -41.18 -11.48
CA MET A 387 -111.02 -41.84 -11.76
C MET A 387 -110.00 -40.86 -12.38
N ASN A 388 -110.45 -40.01 -13.31
CA ASN A 388 -109.63 -38.97 -13.92
C ASN A 388 -109.18 -37.93 -12.88
N LEU A 389 -110.06 -37.53 -11.96
CA LEU A 389 -109.75 -36.60 -10.87
C LEU A 389 -108.69 -37.19 -9.92
N VAL A 390 -108.83 -38.45 -9.54
CA VAL A 390 -107.84 -39.15 -8.70
C VAL A 390 -106.51 -39.30 -9.44
N ALA A 391 -106.53 -39.67 -10.72
CA ALA A 391 -105.33 -39.78 -11.55
C ALA A 391 -104.61 -38.42 -11.70
N ALA A 392 -105.35 -37.35 -11.98
CA ALA A 392 -104.82 -35.99 -12.08
C ALA A 392 -104.24 -35.51 -10.73
N THR A 393 -104.92 -35.78 -9.63
CA THR A 393 -104.45 -35.43 -8.28
C THR A 393 -103.16 -36.18 -7.92
N ALA A 394 -103.09 -37.47 -8.24
CA ALA A 394 -101.88 -38.27 -8.04
C ALA A 394 -100.72 -37.80 -8.93
N ALA A 395 -100.97 -37.51 -10.22
CA ALA A 395 -99.99 -36.96 -11.14
C ALA A 395 -99.45 -35.61 -10.64
N LEU A 396 -100.33 -34.73 -10.15
CA LEU A 396 -99.95 -33.44 -9.60
C LEU A 396 -99.07 -33.60 -8.34
N LYS A 397 -99.39 -34.54 -7.45
CA LYS A 397 -98.56 -34.86 -6.29
C LYS A 397 -97.16 -35.33 -6.69
N VAL A 398 -97.06 -36.20 -7.70
CA VAL A 398 -95.77 -36.69 -8.23
C VAL A 398 -94.97 -35.56 -8.88
N LEU A 399 -95.62 -34.72 -9.70
CA LEU A 399 -94.97 -33.58 -10.33
C LEU A 399 -94.46 -32.56 -9.31
N ARG A 400 -95.20 -32.31 -8.22
CA ARG A 400 -94.73 -31.46 -7.12
C ARG A 400 -93.50 -32.05 -6.42
N ALA A 401 -93.50 -33.35 -6.15
CA ALA A 401 -92.34 -34.02 -5.56
C ALA A 401 -91.11 -33.97 -6.48
N GLN A 402 -91.29 -34.23 -7.78
CA GLN A 402 -90.22 -34.10 -8.77
C GLN A 402 -89.71 -32.66 -8.92
N GLN A 403 -90.61 -31.67 -8.84
CA GLN A 403 -90.22 -30.26 -8.85
C GLN A 403 -89.34 -29.93 -7.64
N GLN A 404 -89.70 -30.43 -6.45
CA GLN A 404 -88.89 -30.24 -5.25
C GLN A 404 -87.53 -30.94 -5.38
N ASP A 405 -87.48 -32.20 -5.81
CA ASP A 405 -86.24 -32.95 -6.01
C ASP A 405 -85.32 -32.23 -7.01
N LEU A 406 -85.87 -31.73 -8.11
CA LEU A 406 -85.11 -30.95 -9.11
C LEU A 406 -84.60 -29.63 -8.53
N GLN A 407 -85.40 -28.93 -7.72
CA GLN A 407 -84.96 -27.71 -7.04
C GLN A 407 -83.80 -27.98 -6.07
N GLU A 408 -83.87 -29.08 -5.31
CA GLU A 408 -82.80 -29.51 -4.41
C GLU A 408 -81.53 -29.88 -5.19
N GLN A 409 -81.65 -30.60 -6.31
CA GLN A 409 -80.51 -30.92 -7.19
C GLN A 409 -79.88 -29.68 -7.82
N VAL A 410 -80.69 -28.71 -8.27
CA VAL A 410 -80.19 -27.44 -8.81
C VAL A 410 -79.46 -26.65 -7.72
N ALA A 411 -80.00 -26.61 -6.50
CA ALA A 411 -79.36 -25.94 -5.37
C ALA A 411 -78.02 -26.62 -4.99
N ALA A 412 -77.98 -27.95 -4.95
CA ALA A 412 -76.77 -28.72 -4.70
C ALA A 412 -75.71 -28.48 -5.79
N SER A 413 -76.11 -28.57 -7.07
CA SER A 413 -75.23 -28.32 -8.21
C SER A 413 -74.69 -26.88 -8.23
N LYS A 414 -75.51 -25.89 -7.84
CA LYS A 414 -75.06 -24.50 -7.69
C LYS A 414 -73.99 -24.36 -6.61
N LYS A 415 -74.18 -24.99 -5.44
CA LYS A 415 -73.17 -24.99 -4.37
C LYS A 415 -71.86 -25.64 -4.81
N GLU A 416 -71.93 -26.77 -5.51
CA GLU A 416 -70.74 -27.45 -6.06
C GLU A 416 -70.02 -26.57 -7.10
N LYS A 417 -70.78 -25.90 -7.97
CA LYS A 417 -70.24 -24.93 -8.93
C LYS A 417 -69.53 -23.78 -8.23
N ASP A 418 -70.16 -23.17 -7.23
CA ASP A 418 -69.58 -22.05 -6.48
C ASP A 418 -68.29 -22.49 -5.75
N ALA A 419 -68.28 -23.69 -5.15
CA ALA A 419 -67.08 -24.27 -4.55
C ALA A 419 -65.96 -24.52 -5.57
N LEU A 420 -66.31 -24.97 -6.79
CA LEU A 420 -65.36 -25.17 -7.87
C LEU A 420 -64.76 -23.82 -8.35
N PHE A 421 -65.59 -22.78 -8.48
CA PHE A 421 -65.11 -21.43 -8.80
C PHE A 421 -64.19 -20.87 -7.72
N ALA A 422 -64.50 -21.10 -6.44
CA ALA A 422 -63.62 -20.70 -5.34
C ALA A 422 -62.26 -21.39 -5.42
N LYS A 423 -62.22 -22.71 -5.68
CA LYS A 423 -60.98 -23.46 -5.89
C LYS A 423 -60.20 -22.97 -7.12
N TYR A 424 -60.89 -22.70 -8.24
CA TYR A 424 -60.27 -22.15 -9.44
C TYR A 424 -59.62 -20.79 -9.17
N LYS A 425 -60.30 -19.90 -8.44
CA LYS A 425 -59.76 -18.60 -8.03
C LYS A 425 -58.53 -18.75 -7.14
N GLN A 426 -58.55 -19.68 -6.16
CA GLN A 426 -57.39 -19.97 -5.33
C GLN A 426 -56.18 -20.44 -6.15
N ILE A 427 -56.40 -21.29 -7.16
CA ILE A 427 -55.34 -21.74 -8.07
C ILE A 427 -54.78 -20.55 -8.87
N GLN A 428 -55.64 -19.67 -9.38
CA GLN A 428 -55.19 -18.48 -10.12
C GLN A 428 -54.38 -17.53 -9.24
N ASP A 429 -54.78 -17.32 -7.99
CA ASP A 429 -54.05 -16.48 -7.05
C ASP A 429 -52.71 -17.12 -6.65
N PHE A 430 -52.67 -18.46 -6.49
CA PHE A 430 -51.43 -19.20 -6.28
C PHE A 430 -50.46 -19.10 -7.46
N GLN A 431 -50.96 -19.16 -8.70
CA GLN A 431 -50.15 -18.93 -9.90
C GLN A 431 -49.52 -17.54 -9.90
N LYS A 432 -50.31 -16.49 -9.65
CA LYS A 432 -49.78 -15.11 -9.55
C LYS A 432 -48.69 -14.98 -8.48
N VAL A 433 -48.88 -15.61 -7.32
CA VAL A 433 -47.86 -15.60 -6.25
C VAL A 433 -46.60 -16.35 -6.69
N THR A 434 -46.76 -17.47 -7.38
CA THR A 434 -45.65 -18.27 -7.90
C THR A 434 -44.85 -17.50 -8.94
N ASP A 435 -45.52 -16.83 -9.89
CA ASP A 435 -44.89 -16.00 -10.92
C ASP A 435 -44.10 -14.83 -10.31
N ARG A 436 -44.66 -14.18 -9.28
CA ARG A 436 -43.96 -13.13 -8.51
C ARG A 436 -42.71 -13.67 -7.82
N LYS A 437 -42.81 -14.84 -7.17
CA LYS A 437 -41.67 -15.48 -6.50
C LYS A 437 -40.60 -15.90 -7.50
N GLN A 438 -40.97 -16.48 -8.65
CA GLN A 438 -40.03 -16.83 -9.71
C GLN A 438 -39.32 -15.60 -10.28
N SER A 439 -40.04 -14.51 -10.51
CA SER A 439 -39.47 -13.24 -10.97
C SER A 439 -38.43 -12.69 -9.97
N LEU A 440 -38.75 -12.72 -8.66
CA LEU A 440 -37.82 -12.31 -7.62
C LEU A 440 -36.56 -13.20 -7.57
N ILE A 441 -36.72 -14.52 -7.69
CA ILE A 441 -35.59 -15.46 -7.76
C ILE A 441 -34.70 -15.15 -8.97
N GLN A 442 -35.27 -14.87 -10.14
CA GLN A 442 -34.51 -14.49 -11.33
C GLN A 442 -33.71 -13.20 -11.13
N VAL A 443 -34.32 -12.18 -10.51
CA VAL A 443 -33.62 -10.92 -10.16
C VAL A 443 -32.48 -11.19 -9.19
N LEU A 444 -32.71 -11.99 -8.14
CA LEU A 444 -31.68 -12.34 -7.16
C LEU A 444 -30.52 -13.12 -7.79
N ILE A 445 -30.79 -14.05 -8.70
CA ILE A 445 -29.75 -14.77 -9.45
C ILE A 445 -28.93 -13.78 -10.28
N LYS A 446 -29.58 -12.85 -10.98
CA LYS A 446 -28.89 -11.83 -11.78
C LYS A 446 -28.01 -10.91 -10.93
N GLU A 447 -28.53 -10.42 -9.81
CA GLU A 447 -27.77 -9.57 -8.87
C GLU A 447 -26.61 -10.33 -8.20
N ASN A 448 -26.79 -11.61 -7.89
CA ASN A 448 -25.72 -12.45 -7.34
C ASN A 448 -24.59 -12.66 -8.37
N LEU A 449 -24.95 -12.95 -9.63
CA LEU A 449 -23.99 -13.06 -10.73
C LEU A 449 -23.23 -11.75 -10.96
N ASN A 450 -23.93 -10.61 -10.99
CA ASN A 450 -23.33 -9.28 -11.10
C ASN A 450 -22.39 -8.98 -9.93
N SER A 451 -22.79 -9.31 -8.71
CA SER A 451 -21.97 -9.12 -7.50
C SER A 451 -20.71 -9.97 -7.54
N ARG A 452 -20.82 -11.23 -7.97
CA ARG A 452 -19.68 -12.14 -8.17
C ARG A 452 -18.71 -11.61 -9.22
N GLN A 453 -19.23 -11.06 -10.32
CA GLN A 453 -18.40 -10.43 -11.35
C GLN A 453 -17.65 -9.20 -10.81
N LYS A 454 -18.35 -8.29 -10.11
CA LYS A 454 -17.74 -7.12 -9.46
C LYS A 454 -16.65 -7.52 -8.46
N LEU A 455 -16.88 -8.56 -7.67
CA LEU A 455 -15.90 -9.07 -6.71
C LEU A 455 -14.64 -9.61 -7.40
N ASN A 456 -14.82 -10.36 -8.49
CA ASN A 456 -13.71 -10.86 -9.29
C ASN A 456 -12.91 -9.74 -9.95
N ASP A 457 -13.57 -8.72 -10.48
CA ASP A 457 -12.90 -7.56 -11.09
C ASP A 457 -12.11 -6.76 -10.04
N ASN A 458 -12.68 -6.56 -8.85
CA ASN A 458 -11.97 -5.94 -7.74
C ASN A 458 -10.77 -6.78 -7.29
N ARG A 459 -10.91 -8.11 -7.21
CA ARG A 459 -9.80 -9.02 -6.89
C ARG A 459 -8.65 -8.87 -7.88
N ARG A 460 -8.94 -8.88 -9.18
CA ARG A 460 -7.92 -8.68 -10.23
C ARG A 460 -7.22 -7.32 -10.12
N LYS A 461 -7.98 -6.25 -9.83
CA LYS A 461 -7.39 -4.92 -9.63
C LYS A 461 -6.42 -4.89 -8.45
N ILE A 462 -6.83 -5.45 -7.30
CA ILE A 462 -5.96 -5.54 -6.11
C ILE A 462 -4.71 -6.37 -6.41
N GLU A 463 -4.86 -7.48 -7.12
CA GLU A 463 -3.75 -8.34 -7.53
C GLU A 463 -2.76 -7.59 -8.42
N SER A 464 -3.25 -6.89 -9.46
CA SER A 464 -2.40 -6.06 -10.32
C SER A 464 -1.70 -4.94 -9.55
N TYR A 465 -2.39 -4.29 -8.60
CA TYR A 465 -1.83 -3.23 -7.79
C TYR A 465 -0.71 -3.76 -6.88
N THR A 466 -0.98 -4.87 -6.20
CA THR A 466 -0.02 -5.52 -5.31
C THR A 466 1.21 -6.00 -6.08
N GLN A 467 1.00 -6.59 -7.25
CA GLN A 467 2.10 -7.03 -8.10
C GLN A 467 2.94 -5.85 -8.62
N THR A 468 2.29 -4.76 -9.04
CA THR A 468 3.01 -3.56 -9.49
C THR A 468 3.82 -2.94 -8.35
N ALA A 469 3.22 -2.76 -7.17
CA ALA A 469 3.90 -2.19 -6.01
C ALA A 469 5.07 -3.03 -5.49
N ILE A 470 4.99 -4.37 -5.57
CA ILE A 470 6.06 -5.26 -5.14
C ILE A 470 7.17 -5.35 -6.20
N CYS A 471 6.82 -5.43 -7.49
CA CYS A 471 7.79 -5.60 -8.57
C CYS A 471 8.51 -4.30 -8.96
N GLU A 472 7.97 -3.12 -8.68
CA GLU A 472 8.64 -1.82 -8.95
C GLU A 472 10.03 -1.72 -8.30
N HIS A 473 10.21 -2.32 -7.13
CA HIS A 473 11.50 -2.30 -6.42
C HIS A 473 12.37 -3.54 -6.68
N GLU A 474 11.82 -4.60 -7.30
CA GLU A 474 12.48 -5.89 -7.47
C GLU A 474 13.80 -5.77 -8.25
N ALA A 475 13.81 -5.05 -9.36
CA ALA A 475 15.01 -4.86 -10.17
C ALA A 475 16.11 -4.11 -9.39
N GLY A 476 15.73 -3.12 -8.57
CA GLY A 476 16.66 -2.36 -7.73
C GLY A 476 17.25 -3.21 -6.61
N THR A 477 16.42 -3.97 -5.90
CA THR A 477 16.86 -4.84 -4.80
C THR A 477 17.73 -6.00 -5.30
N VAL A 478 17.40 -6.59 -6.46
CA VAL A 478 18.24 -7.62 -7.10
C VAL A 478 19.59 -7.03 -7.51
N ALA A 479 19.63 -5.84 -8.12
CA ALA A 479 20.87 -5.17 -8.49
C ALA A 479 21.78 -4.90 -7.26
N ILE A 480 21.19 -4.40 -6.16
CA ILE A 480 21.92 -4.16 -4.90
C ILE A 480 22.42 -5.48 -4.32
N ALA A 481 21.58 -6.52 -4.24
CA ALA A 481 21.99 -7.83 -3.74
C ALA A 481 23.12 -8.45 -4.57
N THR A 482 23.08 -8.31 -5.90
CA THR A 482 24.17 -8.78 -6.77
C THR A 482 25.47 -7.98 -6.60
N SER A 483 25.38 -6.67 -6.30
CA SER A 483 26.57 -5.84 -6.04
C SER A 483 27.20 -6.11 -4.67
N LEU A 484 26.41 -6.51 -3.68
CA LEU A 484 26.86 -6.86 -2.34
C LEU A 484 27.38 -8.29 -2.24
N LYS A 485 27.00 -9.16 -3.18
CA LYS A 485 27.53 -10.51 -3.28
C LYS A 485 29.05 -10.45 -3.42
N ASP A 486 29.76 -11.28 -2.65
CA ASP A 486 31.22 -11.39 -2.59
C ASP A 486 31.97 -10.22 -1.91
N THR A 487 31.29 -9.14 -1.51
CA THR A 487 31.94 -8.02 -0.77
C THR A 487 32.47 -8.43 0.60
N SER A 488 31.79 -9.32 1.32
CA SER A 488 32.24 -9.82 2.63
C SER A 488 33.48 -10.72 2.54
N ALA A 489 33.57 -11.54 1.49
CA ALA A 489 34.75 -12.35 1.22
C ALA A 489 35.95 -11.45 0.87
N ASN A 490 35.72 -10.42 0.07
CA ASN A 490 36.72 -9.40 -0.27
C ASN A 490 37.15 -8.58 0.96
N GLU A 491 36.24 -8.28 1.89
CA GLU A 491 36.52 -7.58 3.14
C GLU A 491 37.38 -8.42 4.08
N VAL A 492 37.05 -9.70 4.30
CA VAL A 492 37.84 -10.61 5.13
C VAL A 492 39.25 -10.79 4.56
N GLN A 493 39.37 -10.89 3.24
CA GLN A 493 40.66 -10.97 2.56
C GLN A 493 41.46 -9.66 2.72
N ALA A 494 40.82 -8.50 2.67
CA ALA A 494 41.47 -7.21 2.87
C ALA A 494 41.90 -6.97 4.34
N PHE A 495 41.09 -7.38 5.32
CA PHE A 495 41.44 -7.31 6.75
C PHE A 495 42.59 -8.24 7.11
N SER A 496 42.70 -9.40 6.44
CA SER A 496 43.83 -10.32 6.65
C SER A 496 45.19 -9.72 6.25
N GLY A 497 45.20 -8.63 5.46
CA GLY A 497 46.40 -7.91 5.05
C GLY A 497 46.75 -6.68 5.90
N LEU A 498 46.02 -6.40 6.99
CA LEU A 498 46.19 -5.19 7.82
C LEU A 498 47.10 -5.48 9.02
N SER A 499 48.28 -4.85 9.08
CA SER A 499 49.23 -5.03 10.19
C SER A 499 48.70 -4.41 11.49
N LEU A 500 48.80 -5.15 12.60
CA LEU A 500 48.32 -4.80 13.94
C LEU A 500 48.88 -3.46 14.48
N GLU A 501 50.01 -3.03 13.95
CA GLU A 501 50.73 -1.79 14.31
C GLU A 501 49.96 -0.50 13.97
N MET A 502 49.00 -0.58 13.04
CA MET A 502 48.12 0.54 12.67
C MET A 502 46.97 0.78 13.67
N LEU A 503 46.74 -0.15 14.59
CA LEU A 503 45.65 -0.09 15.59
C LEU A 503 46.12 0.42 16.96
N GLN A 504 47.44 0.59 17.16
CA GLN A 504 47.99 1.15 18.39
C GLN A 504 48.06 2.67 18.31
N LEU A 505 47.22 3.35 19.11
CA LEU A 505 47.09 4.80 19.18
C LEU A 505 47.71 5.34 20.49
N THR A 506 48.40 6.48 20.41
CA THR A 506 48.95 7.21 21.56
C THR A 506 48.37 8.63 21.62
N LYS A 507 48.06 9.11 22.83
CA LYS A 507 47.45 10.43 23.06
C LYS A 507 48.51 11.52 23.17
N LEU A 508 48.45 12.53 22.33
CA LEU A 508 49.33 13.70 22.39
C LEU A 508 48.80 14.74 23.38
N ALA A 509 49.66 15.63 23.85
CA ALA A 509 49.35 16.64 24.88
C ALA A 509 48.20 17.62 24.49
N GLY A 510 47.85 17.71 23.20
CA GLY A 510 46.70 18.46 22.70
C GLY A 510 45.36 17.70 22.70
N GLY A 511 45.32 16.46 23.20
CA GLY A 511 44.11 15.63 23.26
C GLY A 511 43.82 14.80 22.00
N GLU A 512 44.54 15.02 20.90
CA GLU A 512 44.47 14.19 19.69
C GLU A 512 45.14 12.82 19.90
N LEU A 513 44.42 11.76 19.54
CA LEU A 513 44.93 10.39 19.50
C LEU A 513 45.53 10.13 18.11
N ARG A 514 46.81 9.77 18.05
CA ARG A 514 47.48 9.41 16.79
C ARG A 514 48.05 8.00 16.82
N PRO A 515 48.00 7.25 15.70
CA PRO A 515 48.69 5.97 15.58
C PRO A 515 50.18 6.13 15.87
N THR A 516 50.72 5.24 16.72
CA THR A 516 52.10 5.32 17.20
C THR A 516 53.11 5.30 16.04
N ASN A 517 52.77 4.66 14.92
CA ASN A 517 53.59 4.63 13.71
C ASN A 517 53.67 5.97 12.95
N GLN A 518 52.69 6.86 13.09
CA GLN A 518 52.68 8.21 12.48
C GLN A 518 53.55 9.21 13.25
N LEU A 519 54.01 8.83 14.45
CA LEU A 519 54.97 9.60 15.24
C LEU A 519 56.42 9.16 14.99
N SER A 520 56.63 8.12 14.17
CA SER A 520 57.96 7.66 13.80
C SER A 520 58.60 8.56 12.74
N ILE A 521 59.93 8.64 12.76
CA ILE A 521 60.75 9.51 11.90
C ILE A 521 60.69 9.07 10.41
N SER A 522 60.11 7.89 10.14
CA SER A 522 59.96 7.25 8.82
C SER A 522 58.80 7.82 7.97
N ARG A 523 58.52 9.12 8.08
CA ARG A 523 57.39 9.81 7.42
C ARG A 523 57.66 10.30 6.00
N PHE A 524 58.88 10.11 5.49
CA PHE A 524 59.31 10.71 4.20
C PHE A 524 59.25 9.78 2.98
N ASN A 525 58.74 8.56 3.12
CA ASN A 525 58.30 7.79 1.95
C ASN A 525 56.77 7.87 1.88
N ALA A 526 56.26 8.42 0.78
CA ALA A 526 54.86 8.36 0.36
C ALA A 526 54.33 6.91 0.44
N PRO A 527 52.99 6.69 0.47
CA PRO A 527 52.36 5.50 1.05
C PRO A 527 52.89 4.23 0.39
N SER A 528 53.85 3.59 1.07
CA SER A 528 54.47 2.38 0.57
C SER A 528 53.48 1.22 0.74
N PRO A 529 53.35 0.32 -0.27
CA PRO A 529 52.54 -0.90 -0.21
C PRO A 529 52.82 -1.78 1.01
N ALA A 530 53.99 -1.60 1.66
CA ALA A 530 54.41 -2.36 2.82
C ALA A 530 53.67 -2.04 4.13
N LEU A 531 52.91 -0.92 4.20
CA LEU A 531 52.31 -0.42 5.45
C LEU A 531 50.76 -0.38 5.42
N GLY A 532 50.12 -1.08 4.48
CA GLY A 532 48.67 -1.33 4.51
C GLY A 532 47.77 -0.15 4.08
N GLY A 533 48.33 0.99 3.67
CA GLY A 533 47.54 2.14 3.15
C GLY A 533 46.70 1.81 1.92
N ASP A 534 47.23 0.95 1.03
CA ASP A 534 46.53 0.44 -0.15
C ASP A 534 45.34 -0.47 0.24
N ALA A 535 45.46 -1.23 1.33
CA ALA A 535 44.37 -2.05 1.85
C ALA A 535 43.23 -1.19 2.43
N VAL A 536 43.56 -0.11 3.14
CA VAL A 536 42.56 0.83 3.68
C VAL A 536 41.82 1.56 2.56
N ILE A 537 42.52 1.98 1.50
CA ILE A 537 41.90 2.60 0.32
C ILE A 537 40.98 1.61 -0.40
N ARG A 538 41.39 0.35 -0.56
CA ARG A 538 40.54 -0.71 -1.13
C ARG A 538 39.28 -0.97 -0.30
N ILE A 539 39.39 -1.03 1.04
CA ILE A 539 38.26 -1.24 1.93
C ILE A 539 37.29 -0.04 1.88
N GLN A 540 37.82 1.19 1.86
CA GLN A 540 37.00 2.39 1.70
C GLN A 540 36.26 2.42 0.35
N ALA A 541 36.91 2.00 -0.73
CA ALA A 541 36.29 1.89 -2.04
C ALA A 541 35.21 0.79 -2.09
N ALA A 542 35.47 -0.38 -1.50
CA ALA A 542 34.53 -1.51 -1.49
C ALA A 542 33.28 -1.26 -0.63
N LEU A 543 33.41 -0.51 0.47
CA LEU A 543 32.30 -0.18 1.38
C LEU A 543 31.61 1.15 1.04
N HIS A 544 32.01 1.79 -0.07
CA HIS A 544 31.61 3.15 -0.45
C HIS A 544 31.74 4.16 0.70
N PHE A 545 32.77 4.01 1.53
CA PHE A 545 32.97 4.85 2.70
C PHE A 545 33.55 6.21 2.28
N PRO A 546 32.94 7.35 2.65
CA PRO A 546 33.39 8.64 2.18
C PRO A 546 34.79 9.00 2.68
N ALA A 547 35.69 9.38 1.78
CA ALA A 547 37.10 9.69 2.07
C ALA A 547 37.31 10.85 3.07
N TYR A 548 36.28 11.67 3.31
CA TYR A 548 36.31 12.76 4.29
C TYR A 548 35.97 12.31 5.72
N LYS A 549 35.57 11.05 5.95
CA LYS A 549 35.26 10.52 7.29
C LYS A 549 36.49 9.81 7.88
N ALA A 550 36.66 9.96 9.19
CA ALA A 550 37.76 9.32 9.92
C ALA A 550 37.70 7.78 9.83
N PRO A 551 38.84 7.07 9.66
CA PRO A 551 38.89 5.61 9.59
C PRO A 551 38.29 4.89 10.80
N GLU A 552 38.21 5.55 11.96
CA GLU A 552 37.58 5.03 13.18
C GLU A 552 36.07 4.76 13.02
N LYS A 553 35.41 5.45 12.09
CA LYS A 553 33.99 5.25 11.79
C LYS A 553 33.74 4.11 10.81
N LEU A 554 34.80 3.50 10.28
CA LEU A 554 34.71 2.39 9.33
C LEU A 554 34.08 1.16 9.99
N LEU A 555 34.50 0.80 11.20
CA LEU A 555 33.93 -0.36 11.92
C LEU A 555 32.45 -0.18 12.24
N GLY A 556 32.05 1.03 12.67
CA GLY A 556 30.64 1.35 12.89
C GLY A 556 29.81 1.29 11.61
N HIS A 557 30.38 1.74 10.49
CA HIS A 557 29.75 1.66 9.17
C HIS A 557 29.63 0.21 8.67
N VAL A 558 30.63 -0.63 8.91
CA VAL A 558 30.58 -2.07 8.61
C VAL A 558 29.51 -2.78 9.43
N ILE A 559 29.43 -2.48 10.74
CA ILE A 559 28.37 -3.05 11.60
C ILE A 559 27.00 -2.61 11.09
N GLN A 560 26.84 -1.34 10.72
CA GLN A 560 25.60 -0.83 10.15
C GLN A 560 25.24 -1.55 8.84
N ILE A 561 26.18 -1.69 7.90
CA ILE A 561 25.95 -2.45 6.66
C ILE A 561 25.60 -3.90 6.96
N LYS A 562 26.25 -4.55 7.94
CA LYS A 562 25.90 -5.93 8.33
C LYS A 562 24.49 -6.04 8.91
N CYS A 563 24.06 -5.07 9.70
CA CYS A 563 22.68 -4.99 10.17
C CYS A 563 21.72 -4.81 8.98
N GLU A 564 22.01 -3.89 8.07
CA GLU A 564 21.20 -3.66 6.86
C GLU A 564 21.12 -4.91 5.96
N VAL A 565 22.23 -5.64 5.78
CA VAL A 565 22.26 -6.91 5.04
C VAL A 565 21.41 -7.98 5.74
N ALA A 566 21.53 -8.12 7.06
CA ALA A 566 20.73 -9.08 7.83
C ALA A 566 19.23 -8.75 7.76
N ASP A 567 18.86 -7.46 7.79
CA ASP A 567 17.49 -6.99 7.62
C ASP A 567 16.96 -7.32 6.21
N ILE A 568 17.75 -7.07 5.17
CA ILE A 568 17.40 -7.40 3.78
C ILE A 568 17.25 -8.91 3.60
N GLU A 569 18.14 -9.73 4.17
CA GLU A 569 18.00 -11.19 4.16
C GLU A 569 16.72 -11.65 4.87
N GLY A 570 16.36 -11.01 5.98
CA GLY A 570 15.09 -11.24 6.68
C GLY A 570 13.88 -10.93 5.79
N LEU A 571 13.89 -9.78 5.10
CA LEU A 571 12.84 -9.39 4.16
C LEU A 571 12.73 -10.35 2.97
N LEU A 572 13.85 -10.82 2.43
CA LEU A 572 13.87 -11.80 1.33
C LEU A 572 13.31 -13.16 1.75
N LYS A 573 13.62 -13.63 2.98
CA LYS A 573 13.05 -14.85 3.57
C LYS A 573 11.54 -14.71 3.80
N MET A 574 11.09 -13.53 4.24
CA MET A 574 9.66 -13.25 4.40
C MET A 574 8.93 -13.22 3.05
N ARG A 575 9.55 -12.64 2.02
CA ARG A 575 9.02 -12.63 0.65
C ARG A 575 8.85 -14.05 0.10
N THR A 576 9.85 -14.92 0.23
CA THR A 576 9.74 -16.30 -0.25
C THR A 576 8.67 -17.09 0.52
N LEU A 577 8.53 -16.85 1.83
CA LEU A 577 7.43 -17.41 2.62
C LEU A 577 6.07 -16.94 2.10
N LEU A 578 5.87 -15.63 1.96
CA LEU A 578 4.61 -15.04 1.46
C LEU A 578 4.28 -15.52 0.05
N GLN A 579 5.26 -15.63 -0.83
CA GLN A 579 5.07 -16.11 -2.19
C GLN A 579 4.69 -17.59 -2.23
N ASN A 580 5.27 -18.42 -1.34
CA ASN A 580 4.87 -19.81 -1.17
C ASN A 580 3.45 -19.94 -0.61
N THR A 581 3.07 -19.07 0.34
CA THR A 581 1.71 -19.01 0.89
C THR A 581 0.69 -18.56 -0.15
N LEU A 582 0.98 -17.51 -0.93
CA LEU A 582 0.13 -17.05 -2.04
C LEU A 582 -0.03 -18.12 -3.13
N SER A 583 1.04 -18.86 -3.42
CA SER A 583 1.01 -19.99 -4.35
C SER A 583 0.21 -21.17 -3.79
N SER A 584 0.24 -21.41 -2.47
CA SER A 584 -0.60 -22.45 -1.85
C SER A 584 -2.09 -22.08 -1.85
N PHE A 585 -2.43 -20.78 -1.74
CA PHE A 585 -3.80 -20.29 -1.92
C PHE A 585 -4.33 -20.48 -3.34
N HIS A 586 -3.44 -20.55 -4.35
CA HIS A 586 -3.83 -20.77 -5.74
C HIS A 586 -4.05 -22.24 -6.08
N ALA A 587 -3.44 -23.18 -5.34
CA ALA A 587 -3.37 -24.58 -5.75
C ALA A 587 -4.56 -25.42 -5.30
N LYS A 588 -5.27 -25.05 -4.21
CA LYS A 588 -6.46 -25.77 -3.72
C LYS A 588 -7.38 -24.80 -3.00
N ASP A 589 -8.70 -25.04 -3.10
CA ASP A 589 -9.71 -24.53 -2.14
C ASP A 589 -9.37 -25.09 -0.75
N ILE A 590 -8.37 -24.50 -0.09
CA ILE A 590 -7.96 -24.89 1.25
C ILE A 590 -8.94 -24.22 2.21
N ASP A 591 -9.66 -25.07 2.96
CA ASP A 591 -10.48 -24.64 4.09
C ASP A 591 -9.62 -23.78 5.03
N VAL A 592 -9.87 -22.48 4.99
CA VAL A 592 -9.09 -21.42 5.67
C VAL A 592 -8.94 -21.75 7.16
N ILE A 593 -9.94 -22.44 7.74
CA ILE A 593 -9.97 -22.85 9.14
C ILE A 593 -8.90 -23.90 9.45
N GLN A 594 -8.70 -24.87 8.55
CA GLN A 594 -7.69 -25.91 8.73
C GLN A 594 -6.27 -25.35 8.61
N HIS A 595 -6.07 -24.42 7.67
CA HIS A 595 -4.77 -23.75 7.51
C HIS A 595 -4.40 -22.87 8.70
N ILE A 596 -5.38 -22.14 9.27
CA ILE A 596 -5.17 -21.35 10.50
C ILE A 596 -4.77 -22.26 11.67
N LYS A 597 -5.43 -23.41 11.83
CA LYS A 597 -5.07 -24.39 12.87
C LYS A 597 -3.63 -24.90 12.69
N GLU A 598 -3.23 -25.26 11.48
CA GLU A 598 -1.86 -25.70 11.17
C GLU A 598 -0.81 -24.61 11.37
N LEU A 599 -1.17 -23.34 11.15
CA LEU A 599 -0.28 -22.20 11.43
C LEU A 599 -0.12 -21.99 12.94
N CYS A 600 -1.23 -22.04 13.70
CA CYS A 600 -1.20 -21.91 15.15
C CYS A 600 -0.36 -23.01 15.80
N GLU A 601 -0.45 -24.26 15.34
CA GLU A 601 0.38 -25.35 15.85
C GLU A 601 1.87 -25.16 15.49
N ARG A 602 2.19 -24.68 14.28
CA ARG A 602 3.58 -24.36 13.91
C ARG A 602 4.17 -23.20 14.72
N VAL A 603 3.38 -22.19 15.05
CA VAL A 603 3.82 -21.08 15.91
C VAL A 603 4.10 -21.60 17.32
N LYS A 604 3.21 -22.41 17.89
CA LYS A 604 3.45 -23.05 19.19
C LYS A 604 4.72 -23.90 19.19
N ASP A 605 4.93 -24.72 18.17
CA ASP A 605 6.14 -25.55 18.02
C ASP A 605 7.42 -24.73 17.89
N GLN A 606 7.33 -23.55 17.26
CA GLN A 606 8.47 -22.66 17.12
C GLN A 606 8.76 -21.93 18.42
N ASP A 607 7.73 -21.47 19.12
CA ASP A 607 7.86 -20.81 20.43
C ASP A 607 8.43 -21.77 21.49
N THR A 608 8.00 -23.03 21.50
CA THR A 608 8.57 -24.05 22.40
C THR A 608 10.04 -24.28 22.12
N ARG A 609 10.43 -24.46 20.85
CA ARG A 609 11.84 -24.62 20.45
C ARG A 609 12.69 -23.40 20.81
N GLN A 610 12.18 -22.19 20.59
CA GLN A 610 12.90 -20.97 20.95
C GLN A 610 13.06 -20.86 22.47
N ASN A 611 12.04 -21.22 23.24
CA ASN A 611 12.11 -21.20 24.69
C ASN A 611 13.08 -22.27 25.24
N GLU A 612 13.10 -23.46 24.63
CA GLU A 612 14.06 -24.53 24.94
C GLU A 612 15.51 -24.15 24.60
N GLN A 613 15.72 -23.40 23.52
CA GLN A 613 17.06 -22.94 23.12
C GLN A 613 17.54 -21.73 23.92
N LEU A 614 16.70 -20.71 24.09
CA LEU A 614 17.08 -19.43 24.69
C LEU A 614 16.96 -19.43 26.21
N GLY A 615 16.02 -20.18 26.79
CA GLY A 615 15.80 -20.25 28.23
C GLY A 615 17.06 -20.64 29.00
N PRO A 616 17.73 -21.75 28.67
CA PRO A 616 18.96 -22.17 29.35
C PRO A 616 20.10 -21.17 29.18
N VAL A 617 20.23 -20.57 27.99
CA VAL A 617 21.30 -19.59 27.68
C VAL A 617 21.09 -18.30 28.48
N LEU A 618 19.87 -17.78 28.54
CA LEU A 618 19.53 -16.61 29.33
C LEU A 618 19.73 -16.86 30.82
N GLN A 619 19.35 -18.05 31.30
CA GLN A 619 19.55 -18.42 32.70
C GLN A 619 21.04 -18.53 33.05
N ALA A 620 21.86 -19.12 32.18
CA ALA A 620 23.32 -19.17 32.34
C ALA A 620 23.96 -17.76 32.34
N ARG A 621 23.51 -16.86 31.45
CA ARG A 621 24.00 -15.47 31.42
C ARG A 621 23.55 -14.66 32.64
N LEU A 622 22.35 -14.91 33.15
CA LEU A 622 21.86 -14.31 34.39
C LEU A 622 22.68 -14.77 35.60
N THR A 623 23.04 -16.06 35.68
CA THR A 623 23.90 -16.57 36.74
C THR A 623 25.31 -16.01 36.64
N GLU A 624 25.92 -15.97 35.44
CA GLU A 624 27.22 -15.33 35.21
C GLU A 624 27.19 -13.84 35.59
N GLY A 625 26.12 -13.12 35.23
CA GLY A 625 25.93 -11.72 35.60
C GLY A 625 25.81 -11.51 37.11
N ALA A 626 25.06 -12.38 37.80
CA ALA A 626 24.95 -12.35 39.26
C ALA A 626 26.29 -12.65 39.95
N GLU A 627 27.05 -13.61 39.43
CA GLU A 627 28.41 -13.91 39.91
C GLU A 627 29.37 -12.73 39.71
N ALA A 628 29.34 -12.08 38.54
CA ALA A 628 30.13 -10.90 38.27
C ALA A 628 29.77 -9.72 39.20
N ILE A 629 28.48 -9.50 39.47
CA ILE A 629 28.02 -8.49 40.43
C ILE A 629 28.51 -8.82 41.84
N ASN A 630 28.43 -10.08 42.27
CA ASN A 630 28.96 -10.52 43.56
C ASN A 630 30.47 -10.31 43.65
N PHE A 631 31.21 -10.57 42.55
CA PHE A 631 32.64 -10.28 42.49
C PHE A 631 32.91 -8.78 42.62
N CYS A 632 32.19 -7.93 41.89
CA CYS A 632 32.32 -6.47 42.02
C CYS A 632 31.98 -5.97 43.43
N MET A 633 30.96 -6.53 44.07
CA MET A 633 30.62 -6.22 45.46
C MET A 633 31.75 -6.62 46.41
N LYS A 634 32.36 -7.79 46.19
CA LYS A 634 33.52 -8.25 46.96
C LYS A 634 34.74 -7.36 46.74
N THR A 635 35.08 -7.01 45.50
CA THR A 635 36.17 -6.07 45.19
C THR A 635 35.91 -4.69 45.80
N LYS A 636 34.66 -4.22 45.82
CA LYS A 636 34.28 -2.96 46.47
C LYS A 636 34.45 -3.05 47.98
N SER A 637 34.10 -4.20 48.59
CA SER A 637 34.35 -4.46 50.01
C SER A 637 35.84 -4.53 50.32
N ASP A 638 36.64 -5.17 49.48
CA ASP A 638 38.10 -5.28 49.63
C ASP A 638 38.77 -3.91 49.43
N LEU A 639 38.28 -3.11 48.48
CA LEU A 639 38.72 -1.73 48.26
C LEU A 639 38.34 -0.84 49.44
N ALA A 640 37.13 -0.98 49.99
CA ALA A 640 36.70 -0.28 51.19
C ALA A 640 37.54 -0.70 52.41
N ALA A 641 37.81 -2.01 52.57
CA ALA A 641 38.70 -2.52 53.61
C ALA A 641 40.14 -2.02 53.43
N TRP A 642 40.63 -1.88 52.19
CA TRP A 642 41.93 -1.27 51.89
C TRP A 642 41.94 0.24 52.15
N TRP A 643 40.81 0.93 51.97
CA TRP A 643 40.65 2.35 52.26
C TRP A 643 40.51 2.63 53.76
N ASP A 644 39.85 1.73 54.50
CA ASP A 644 39.70 1.74 55.96
C ASP A 644 40.91 1.15 56.70
N GLN A 645 41.77 0.36 56.02
CA GLN A 645 43.14 0.05 56.43
C GLN A 645 44.16 0.78 55.55
N PRO A 646 44.29 2.10 55.68
CA PRO A 646 45.25 2.81 54.88
C PRO A 646 46.65 2.63 55.47
N ALA A 647 47.62 2.83 54.60
CA ALA A 647 49.00 3.17 54.90
C ALA A 647 49.22 4.34 55.89
N GLN A 648 48.17 4.85 56.57
CA GLN A 648 48.23 5.83 57.65
C GLN A 648 48.99 5.33 58.89
N HIS A 649 49.10 4.01 59.08
CA HIS A 649 49.91 3.41 60.15
C HIS A 649 51.27 2.86 59.67
N LEU A 650 51.57 2.95 58.36
CA LEU A 650 52.78 2.34 57.78
C LEU A 650 54.03 3.21 57.90
N THR A 651 53.96 4.45 58.40
CA THR A 651 55.16 5.31 58.53
C THR A 651 55.23 6.16 59.81
N PRO A 652 55.10 5.58 61.02
CA PRO A 652 55.31 6.32 62.28
C PRO A 652 56.74 6.86 62.46
N TRP A 653 57.70 6.41 61.64
CA TRP A 653 59.10 6.86 61.68
C TRP A 653 59.40 8.04 60.75
N VAL A 654 58.49 8.42 59.84
CA VAL A 654 58.69 9.58 58.97
C VAL A 654 58.20 10.82 59.71
N LYS A 655 59.15 11.54 60.31
CA LYS A 655 58.90 12.82 60.99
C LYS A 655 59.30 13.95 60.07
N VAL A 656 58.43 14.93 59.93
CA VAL A 656 58.75 16.23 59.30
C VAL A 656 58.56 17.27 60.40
N ASP A 657 59.64 17.97 60.75
CA ASP A 657 59.73 18.90 61.89
C ASP A 657 59.38 18.25 63.25
N ASP A 658 59.98 17.08 63.51
CA ASP A 658 59.78 16.25 64.73
C ASP A 658 58.35 15.79 65.02
N LEU A 659 57.40 16.07 64.13
CA LEU A 659 55.99 15.70 64.24
C LEU A 659 55.63 14.58 63.27
N THR A 660 54.83 13.62 63.73
CA THR A 660 54.26 12.58 62.87
C THR A 660 53.05 13.12 62.10
N PHE A 661 52.65 12.44 61.01
CA PHE A 661 51.49 12.83 60.22
C PHE A 661 50.20 12.95 61.06
N SER A 662 49.99 12.08 62.06
CA SER A 662 48.82 12.20 62.95
C SER A 662 48.88 13.48 63.80
N GLN A 663 50.06 13.86 64.28
CA GLN A 663 50.23 15.08 65.06
C GLN A 663 50.06 16.35 64.20
N TRP A 664 50.43 16.30 62.92
CA TRP A 664 50.13 17.35 61.95
C TRP A 664 48.63 17.45 61.66
N LEU A 665 47.94 16.32 61.54
CA LEU A 665 46.50 16.28 61.34
C LEU A 665 45.76 16.86 62.55
N ASP A 666 46.17 16.51 63.77
CA ASP A 666 45.58 17.06 65.00
C ASP A 666 45.83 18.57 65.11
N LYS A 667 47.04 19.05 64.78
CA LYS A 667 47.33 20.49 64.68
C LYS A 667 46.46 21.19 63.64
N TRP A 668 46.24 20.58 62.49
CA TRP A 668 45.38 21.11 61.44
C TRP A 668 43.92 21.19 61.92
N ILE A 669 43.40 20.13 62.52
CA ILE A 669 42.02 20.09 63.05
C ILE A 669 41.83 21.15 64.15
N MET A 670 42.82 21.28 65.04
CA MET A 670 42.86 22.34 66.06
C MET A 670 42.88 23.73 65.42
N GLY A 671 43.72 23.95 64.40
CA GLY A 671 43.82 25.24 63.69
C GLY A 671 42.55 25.59 62.92
N VAL A 672 41.89 24.61 62.29
CA VAL A 672 40.60 24.80 61.62
C VAL A 672 39.47 25.08 62.62
N SER A 673 39.51 24.44 63.80
CA SER A 673 38.54 24.69 64.87
C SER A 673 38.71 26.09 65.47
N GLN A 674 39.96 26.51 65.69
CA GLN A 674 40.28 27.88 66.11
C GLN A 674 39.92 28.92 65.05
N LEU A 675 40.14 28.63 63.77
CA LEU A 675 39.69 29.50 62.67
C LEU A 675 38.16 29.64 62.67
N LYS A 676 37.42 28.56 62.93
CA LYS A 676 35.96 28.61 63.08
C LYS A 676 35.54 29.48 64.26
N GLU A 677 36.16 29.31 65.43
CA GLU A 677 35.89 30.14 66.62
C GLU A 677 36.25 31.62 66.40
N MET A 678 37.31 31.93 65.65
CA MET A 678 37.67 33.30 65.29
C MET A 678 36.70 33.91 64.25
N THR A 679 36.18 33.12 63.32
CA THR A 679 35.12 33.58 62.41
C THR A 679 33.77 33.79 63.11
N GLU A 680 33.48 33.02 64.17
CA GLU A 680 32.25 33.18 64.97
C GLU A 680 32.34 34.35 65.98
N SER A 681 33.54 34.69 66.47
CA SER A 681 33.75 35.83 67.39
C SER A 681 33.99 37.19 66.71
N ALA A 682 34.29 37.21 65.40
CA ALA A 682 34.38 38.45 64.62
C ALA A 682 33.03 38.93 64.03
N GLY A 683 31.94 38.21 64.32
CA GLY A 683 30.57 38.48 63.81
C GLY A 683 29.61 39.14 64.80
N THR A 684 30.07 39.57 65.97
CA THR A 684 29.33 40.38 66.97
C THR A 684 30.12 41.65 67.25
#